data_AF-A0A8C1HPG6-F1
#
_entry.id   AF-A0A8C1HPG6-F1
#
_cell.length_a   1.000
_cell.length_b   1.000
_cell.length_c   1.000
_cell.angle_alpha   90.00
_cell.angle_beta   90.00
_cell.angle_gamma   90.00
#
_symmetry.space_group_name_H-M   'P 1'
#
loop_
_entity.id
_entity.type
_entity.pdbx_description
1 polymer ?
#
loop_
_entity_poly.entity_id
_entity_poly.type
_entity_poly.pdbx_seq_one_letter_code
_entity_poly.pdbx_strand_id
1 'polypeptide(L)'
;MYCIFFACTGTSDPYVKFKIAGKEIFRSKTIHKNLNPVWDEKVSLLVESLREPLYVKVFDYDFGLQDDFMGSAYLHLESLETLDVTLDLKDPHYPNHDLGSLELAVTLIPKEGDFREAVSFYLFIYLFIFVCYVSVFHYQSLRLSDVHRKAQLWRGIVSIRLIEARHLQPMDANGLSDPYVKFRMGDQKYRSKTIPKTLNPQWREQFDFHLYDEQGGFIDITIWDKDVGKKDDFMGRCQVDLSVLSKECTHRLDLPLEEGEGTLVLLVTLTASAAVSIADLSVNILDDPHERKEILHRYSLLRSFHNIKDVGLVQVKVIRAEGLMAADVTGKSDPFCVVELSNDRLQTHTVYKNLNPEWNKVFTFNVKDIHSVLEVTVYDEDRDRSADFLGKVAIPLLNIQNGERKAYALKSKELTGPTKGVIFLEIDVIYNVVKAGMRTLIPIEQKYIEDEPRVSKQLLLQNFNRVRRCIMLLINVGCYINSCFEWESPQRSICAFLLFVLVVWNFELYMVPLVLLMLLAWNYILIALGKDTRHGDVVSSDSERKGFMNKLYAIQDVCISVQNALDEVASCGERIKNTFNWTVPFLSWLSIVALCAATLAVYFIPLRYIVLAWGVNKFTKKLRDPYSIDNNELLDFLSRVPSDVQVVGIPYNIHPYYVTFILAVMQHIKRQYKSL
;
A
#
# COMPACT_ATOMS: atom_id res chain seq x y z
N MET A 1 18.74 34.41 16.71
CA MET A 1 19.11 35.62 15.95
C MET A 1 18.13 36.72 16.32
N TYR A 2 18.59 37.91 16.73
CA TYR A 2 17.75 39.08 17.01
C TYR A 2 18.29 40.26 16.19
N CYS A 3 17.46 40.90 15.38
CA CYS A 3 17.69 42.26 14.92
C CYS A 3 16.35 42.93 14.62
N ILE A 4 16.30 44.25 14.78
CA ILE A 4 15.09 45.09 14.77
C ILE A 4 15.19 46.02 13.56
N PHE A 5 14.24 45.94 12.64
CA PHE A 5 14.01 46.96 11.60
C PHE A 5 12.85 47.87 12.00
N PHE A 6 13.07 49.17 11.92
CA PHE A 6 12.03 50.19 12.09
C PHE A 6 11.66 50.79 10.73
N ALA A 7 10.36 50.68 10.41
CA ALA A 7 9.50 51.61 9.66
C ALA A 7 8.76 51.06 8.41
N CYS A 8 7.47 51.42 8.40
CA CYS A 8 6.48 51.45 7.31
C CYS A 8 5.82 50.13 6.88
N THR A 9 4.81 49.73 7.67
CA THR A 9 3.58 48.99 7.28
C THR A 9 3.60 48.28 5.92
N GLY A 10 4.34 47.18 5.84
CA GLY A 10 4.33 46.23 4.74
C GLY A 10 4.85 44.89 5.26
N THR A 11 4.16 43.80 4.95
CA THR A 11 4.67 42.45 5.23
C THR A 11 5.40 41.98 3.98
N SER A 12 6.73 41.80 4.05
CA SER A 12 7.52 41.24 2.95
C SER A 12 7.73 39.74 3.13
N ASP A 13 7.84 39.05 2.01
CA ASP A 13 8.12 37.63 1.84
C ASP A 13 9.56 37.41 1.30
N PRO A 14 10.62 37.70 2.08
CA PRO A 14 11.99 37.74 1.56
C PRO A 14 12.59 36.37 1.24
N TYR A 15 13.40 36.34 0.17
CA TYR A 15 14.31 35.25 -0.18
C TYR A 15 15.63 35.77 -0.78
N VAL A 16 16.69 34.95 -0.73
CA VAL A 16 18.05 35.33 -1.16
C VAL A 16 18.50 34.46 -2.35
N LYS A 17 19.25 35.07 -3.26
CA LYS A 17 19.91 34.43 -4.40
C LYS A 17 21.40 34.71 -4.39
N PHE A 18 22.20 33.66 -4.57
CA PHE A 18 23.64 33.75 -4.69
C PHE A 18 24.08 33.49 -6.14
N LYS A 19 25.03 34.28 -6.62
CA LYS A 19 25.61 34.20 -7.97
C LYS A 19 27.13 34.26 -7.92
N ILE A 20 27.80 33.42 -8.69
CA ILE A 20 29.25 33.46 -8.94
C ILE A 20 29.47 33.48 -10.46
N ALA A 21 30.39 34.30 -10.97
CA ALA A 21 30.62 34.47 -12.42
C ALA A 21 29.36 34.79 -13.24
N GLY A 22 28.36 35.46 -12.64
CA GLY A 22 27.07 35.74 -13.29
C GLY A 22 26.10 34.55 -13.36
N LYS A 23 26.50 33.35 -12.93
CA LYS A 23 25.64 32.16 -12.85
C LYS A 23 24.99 32.07 -11.46
N GLU A 24 23.68 31.84 -11.44
CA GLU A 24 22.94 31.57 -10.21
C GLU A 24 23.26 30.17 -9.69
N ILE A 25 23.70 30.11 -8.44
CA ILE A 25 24.20 28.89 -7.80
C ILE A 25 23.28 28.41 -6.67
N PHE A 26 22.52 29.32 -6.05
CA PHE A 26 21.65 28.99 -4.93
C PHE A 26 20.53 30.02 -4.78
N ARG A 27 19.33 29.54 -4.42
CA ARG A 27 18.15 30.34 -4.07
C ARG A 27 17.59 29.78 -2.76
N SER A 28 17.39 30.63 -1.76
CA SER A 28 16.81 30.22 -0.47
C SER A 28 15.30 30.03 -0.53
N LYS A 29 14.72 29.41 0.51
CA LYS A 29 13.27 29.46 0.72
C LYS A 29 12.78 30.91 0.93
N THR A 30 11.53 31.13 0.55
CA THR A 30 10.78 32.35 0.86
C THR A 30 10.23 32.26 2.27
N ILE A 31 10.48 33.28 3.09
CA ILE A 31 9.89 33.37 4.44
C ILE A 31 8.76 34.39 4.37
N HIS A 32 7.53 33.94 4.58
CA HIS A 32 6.37 34.82 4.42
C HIS A 32 6.21 35.80 5.60
N LYS A 33 5.91 37.05 5.29
CA LYS A 33 5.53 38.14 6.20
C LYS A 33 6.52 38.40 7.33
N ASN A 34 7.82 38.35 7.03
CA ASN A 34 8.86 38.54 8.02
C ASN A 34 9.96 39.48 7.51
N LEU A 35 10.13 40.62 8.18
CA LEU A 35 11.18 41.61 7.87
C LEU A 35 12.55 41.26 8.47
N ASN A 36 12.61 40.27 9.37
CA ASN A 36 13.86 39.73 9.93
C ASN A 36 13.92 38.20 9.68
N PRO A 37 13.99 37.79 8.41
CA PRO A 37 14.02 36.40 8.03
C PRO A 37 15.25 35.68 8.57
N VAL A 38 15.04 34.48 9.15
CA VAL A 38 16.11 33.54 9.50
C VAL A 38 15.92 32.30 8.65
N TRP A 39 16.79 32.10 7.66
CA TRP A 39 16.65 30.98 6.72
C TRP A 39 17.20 29.66 7.27
N ASP A 40 18.22 29.67 8.13
CA ASP A 40 18.93 28.48 8.64
C ASP A 40 19.36 27.48 7.54
N GLU A 41 19.64 28.00 6.35
CA GLU A 41 20.07 27.21 5.19
C GLU A 41 21.59 27.22 5.04
N LYS A 42 22.18 26.02 4.91
CA LYS A 42 23.63 25.84 4.72
C LYS A 42 23.91 25.34 3.30
N VAL A 43 24.78 26.04 2.59
CA VAL A 43 25.21 25.69 1.24
C VAL A 43 26.72 25.52 1.16
N SER A 44 27.18 24.42 0.57
CA SER A 44 28.60 24.20 0.27
C SER A 44 28.83 24.41 -1.22
N LEU A 45 29.71 25.33 -1.57
CA LEU A 45 30.02 25.71 -2.94
C LEU A 45 31.45 25.30 -3.27
N LEU A 46 31.65 24.64 -4.41
CA LEU A 46 33.00 24.36 -4.90
C LEU A 46 33.42 25.58 -5.72
N VAL A 47 34.40 26.33 -5.24
CA VAL A 47 34.91 27.52 -5.90
C VAL A 47 36.21 27.16 -6.60
N GLU A 48 36.25 27.34 -7.93
CA GLU A 48 37.44 27.02 -8.76
C GLU A 48 38.51 28.12 -8.67
N SER A 49 38.12 29.36 -8.36
CA SER A 49 39.00 30.52 -8.21
C SER A 49 38.49 31.47 -7.14
N LEU A 50 39.34 31.84 -6.17
CA LEU A 50 38.98 32.77 -5.08
C LEU A 50 38.86 34.23 -5.54
N ARG A 51 39.28 34.54 -6.78
CA ARG A 51 39.27 35.91 -7.34
C ARG A 51 37.88 36.42 -7.70
N GLU A 52 36.90 35.52 -7.86
CA GLU A 52 35.54 35.89 -8.23
C GLU A 52 34.70 36.15 -6.97
N PRO A 53 34.13 37.36 -6.80
CA PRO A 53 33.29 37.64 -5.65
C PRO A 53 31.95 36.90 -5.74
N LEU A 54 31.46 36.46 -4.59
CA LEU A 54 30.12 35.93 -4.43
C LEU A 54 29.13 37.08 -4.42
N TYR A 55 28.23 37.13 -5.39
CA TYR A 55 27.23 38.18 -5.52
C TYR A 55 25.89 37.71 -4.94
N VAL A 56 25.39 38.44 -3.95
CA VAL A 56 24.19 38.11 -3.20
C VAL A 56 23.08 39.12 -3.54
N LYS A 57 21.86 38.64 -3.79
CA LYS A 57 20.67 39.46 -4.04
C LYS A 57 19.52 39.02 -3.16
N VAL A 58 18.78 39.96 -2.59
CA VAL A 58 17.59 39.73 -1.77
C VAL A 58 16.37 40.26 -2.52
N PHE A 59 15.28 39.49 -2.50
CA PHE A 59 14.03 39.79 -3.20
C PHE A 59 12.84 39.54 -2.29
N ASP A 60 11.77 40.30 -2.52
CA ASP A 60 10.44 40.09 -1.96
C ASP A 60 9.61 39.26 -2.95
N TYR A 61 8.99 38.17 -2.48
CA TYR A 61 8.21 37.29 -3.35
C TYR A 61 6.75 37.73 -3.44
N ASP A 62 6.31 38.08 -4.65
CA ASP A 62 4.91 38.45 -4.91
C ASP A 62 4.21 37.41 -5.79
N PHE A 63 3.06 36.89 -5.33
CA PHE A 63 2.30 35.90 -6.10
C PHE A 63 1.64 36.54 -7.33
N GLY A 64 2.15 36.20 -8.52
CA GLY A 64 1.57 36.59 -9.81
C GLY A 64 2.11 37.90 -10.40
N LEU A 65 3.11 38.51 -9.77
CA LEU A 65 3.86 39.66 -10.26
C LEU A 65 5.36 39.35 -10.32
N GLN A 66 6.16 40.29 -10.80
CA GLN A 66 7.62 40.16 -10.78
C GLN A 66 8.13 40.53 -9.37
N ASP A 67 8.88 39.62 -8.75
CA ASP A 67 9.48 39.79 -7.42
C ASP A 67 10.23 41.14 -7.26
N ASP A 68 9.91 41.87 -6.21
CA ASP A 68 10.52 43.17 -5.90
C ASP A 68 11.96 43.01 -5.41
N PHE A 69 12.86 43.85 -5.91
CA PHE A 69 14.27 43.80 -5.53
C PHE A 69 14.50 44.56 -4.21
N MET A 70 15.02 43.88 -3.20
CA MET A 70 15.22 44.44 -1.86
C MET A 70 16.66 44.90 -1.61
N GLY A 71 17.65 44.33 -2.32
CA GLY A 71 19.05 44.76 -2.20
C GLY A 71 20.06 43.74 -2.69
N SER A 72 21.33 44.16 -2.79
CA SER A 72 22.42 43.27 -3.19
C SER A 72 23.75 43.59 -2.51
N ALA A 73 24.61 42.59 -2.36
CA ALA A 73 25.93 42.74 -1.77
C ALA A 73 26.96 41.85 -2.47
N TYR A 74 28.23 42.26 -2.42
CA TYR A 74 29.36 41.48 -2.91
C TYR A 74 30.18 40.98 -1.73
N LEU A 75 30.46 39.68 -1.71
CA LEU A 75 31.38 39.06 -0.77
C LEU A 75 32.65 38.64 -1.50
N HIS A 76 33.76 39.30 -1.18
CA HIS A 76 35.07 38.95 -1.70
C HIS A 76 35.67 37.81 -0.88
N LEU A 77 35.90 36.66 -1.52
CA LEU A 77 36.38 35.46 -0.81
C LEU A 77 37.84 35.58 -0.36
N GLU A 78 38.63 36.49 -0.94
CA GLU A 78 40.03 36.74 -0.59
C GLU A 78 40.20 37.46 0.76
N SER A 79 39.18 38.19 1.22
CA SER A 79 39.22 39.00 2.45
C SER A 79 38.52 38.36 3.65
N LEU A 80 38.26 37.05 3.60
CA LEU A 80 37.59 36.30 4.67
C LEU A 80 38.56 35.98 5.81
N GLU A 81 38.68 36.88 6.79
CA GLU A 81 39.45 36.64 8.03
C GLU A 81 38.60 36.06 9.16
N THR A 82 37.28 36.28 9.14
CA THR A 82 36.33 35.88 10.20
C THR A 82 35.28 34.89 9.69
N LEU A 83 34.84 33.97 10.56
CA LEU A 83 33.78 33.00 10.25
C LEU A 83 32.41 33.65 10.06
N ASP A 84 32.15 34.78 10.72
CA ASP A 84 30.92 35.53 10.61
C ASP A 84 31.17 36.82 9.83
N VAL A 85 30.33 37.06 8.82
CA VAL A 85 30.44 38.20 7.89
C VAL A 85 29.10 38.90 7.80
N THR A 86 29.11 40.21 8.05
CA THR A 86 27.94 41.08 7.85
C THR A 86 28.09 41.82 6.52
N LEU A 87 27.10 41.67 5.64
CA LEU A 87 27.05 42.30 4.33
C LEU A 87 25.97 43.37 4.29
N ASP A 88 26.34 44.63 4.11
CA ASP A 88 25.39 45.71 3.92
C ASP A 88 24.78 45.65 2.51
N LEU A 89 23.45 45.60 2.44
CA LEU A 89 22.70 45.53 1.19
C LEU A 89 22.66 46.91 0.53
N LYS A 90 22.94 46.95 -0.78
CA LYS A 90 22.92 48.15 -1.61
C LYS A 90 22.05 47.95 -2.84
N ASP A 91 21.36 49.00 -3.25
CA ASP A 91 20.69 49.08 -4.54
C ASP A 91 21.56 49.90 -5.51
N PRO A 92 21.94 49.34 -6.67
CA PRO A 92 22.61 50.08 -7.74
C PRO A 92 21.89 51.36 -8.18
N HIS A 93 20.58 51.45 -8.01
CA HIS A 93 19.78 52.63 -8.41
C HIS A 93 19.71 53.71 -7.33
N TYR A 94 19.88 53.34 -6.06
CA TYR A 94 19.76 54.25 -4.91
C TYR A 94 20.85 53.96 -3.86
N PRO A 95 22.10 54.40 -4.09
CA PRO A 95 23.26 54.00 -3.26
C PRO A 95 23.28 54.61 -1.84
N ASN A 96 22.43 55.60 -1.57
CA ASN A 96 22.39 56.31 -0.28
C ASN A 96 21.24 55.84 0.64
N HIS A 97 20.47 54.82 0.25
CA HIS A 97 19.41 54.26 1.08
C HIS A 97 19.96 53.07 1.88
N ASP A 98 19.72 53.07 3.19
CA ASP A 98 20.00 51.91 4.04
C ASP A 98 18.93 50.84 3.79
N LEU A 99 19.33 49.73 3.15
CA LEU A 99 18.48 48.60 2.79
C LEU A 99 18.69 47.41 3.74
N GLY A 100 19.44 47.62 4.82
CA GLY A 100 19.74 46.65 5.84
C GLY A 100 20.95 45.77 5.58
N SER A 101 21.16 44.81 6.48
CA SER A 101 22.37 43.98 6.51
C SER A 101 22.02 42.49 6.51
N LEU A 102 22.80 41.70 5.76
CA LEU A 102 22.73 40.24 5.71
C LEU A 102 23.91 39.65 6.49
N GLU A 103 23.62 38.90 7.55
CA GLU A 103 24.64 38.15 8.29
C GLU A 103 24.82 36.74 7.73
N LEU A 104 26.05 36.37 7.42
CA LEU A 104 26.43 35.09 6.83
C LEU A 104 27.57 34.46 7.62
N ALA A 105 27.44 33.17 7.95
CA ALA A 105 28.57 32.38 8.44
C ALA A 105 29.25 31.67 7.25
N VAL A 106 30.51 32.02 6.97
CA VAL A 106 31.24 31.55 5.79
C VAL A 106 32.51 30.82 6.22
N THR A 107 32.73 29.61 5.72
CA THR A 107 33.93 28.81 6.00
C THR A 107 34.58 28.38 4.69
N LEU A 108 35.83 28.79 4.47
CA LEU A 108 36.66 28.36 3.35
C LEU A 108 37.50 27.15 3.78
N ILE A 109 37.34 26.03 3.07
CA ILE A 109 38.12 24.81 3.32
C ILE A 109 39.01 24.56 2.09
N PRO A 110 40.34 24.57 2.22
CA PRO A 110 41.23 24.27 1.11
C PRO A 110 41.08 22.81 0.69
N LYS A 111 40.97 22.57 -0.61
CA LYS A 111 40.93 21.23 -1.20
C LYS A 111 42.35 20.64 -1.22
N GLU A 112 42.72 20.05 -0.09
CA GLU A 112 43.81 19.08 0.13
C GLU A 112 45.15 19.34 -0.59
N GLY A 113 46.11 19.89 0.16
CA GLY A 113 47.54 19.95 -0.17
C GLY A 113 48.37 20.24 1.09
N ASP A 114 49.18 19.25 1.47
CA ASP A 114 50.21 19.21 2.53
C ASP A 114 49.84 18.99 4.00
N PHE A 115 50.05 17.74 4.41
CA PHE A 115 49.99 17.18 5.76
C PHE A 115 51.23 17.57 6.58
N ARG A 116 51.12 18.57 7.45
CA ARG A 116 52.03 18.67 8.63
C ARG A 116 51.53 19.53 9.81
N GLU A 117 50.50 20.35 9.66
CA GLU A 117 49.90 21.11 10.78
C GLU A 117 48.61 20.46 11.34
N ALA A 118 48.20 19.31 10.81
CA ALA A 118 46.90 18.69 11.09
C ALA A 118 46.72 18.16 12.54
N VAL A 119 47.78 17.81 13.27
CA VAL A 119 47.61 17.01 14.51
C VAL A 119 47.00 17.81 15.68
N SER A 120 47.33 19.10 15.83
CA SER A 120 46.69 19.94 16.87
C SER A 120 45.28 20.37 16.50
N PHE A 121 45.01 20.57 15.20
CA PHE A 121 43.67 20.92 14.71
C PHE A 121 42.70 19.74 14.79
N TYR A 122 43.15 18.52 14.50
CA TYR A 122 42.33 17.31 14.60
C TYR A 122 41.91 16.99 16.03
N LEU A 123 42.72 17.29 17.06
CA LEU A 123 42.36 17.04 18.45
C LEU A 123 41.28 18.02 18.95
N PHE A 124 41.34 19.29 18.51
CA PHE A 124 40.31 20.29 18.79
C PHE A 124 39.01 19.99 18.03
N ILE A 125 39.13 19.52 16.78
CA ILE A 125 38.02 19.03 15.96
C ILE A 125 37.38 17.78 16.59
N TYR A 126 38.13 16.82 17.12
CA TYR A 126 37.54 15.64 17.77
C TYR A 126 36.80 15.97 19.06
N LEU A 127 37.28 16.94 19.85
CA LEU A 127 36.61 17.38 21.07
C LEU A 127 35.33 18.19 20.75
N PHE A 128 35.36 19.02 19.71
CA PHE A 128 34.18 19.76 19.23
C PHE A 128 33.17 18.84 18.52
N ILE A 129 33.64 17.86 17.72
CA ILE A 129 32.80 16.80 17.15
C ILE A 129 32.18 15.98 18.27
N PHE A 130 32.87 15.65 19.36
CA PHE A 130 32.30 14.88 20.47
C PHE A 130 31.19 15.66 21.21
N VAL A 131 31.37 16.97 21.42
CA VAL A 131 30.33 17.84 22.01
C VAL A 131 29.15 18.06 21.05
N CYS A 132 29.41 18.14 19.74
CA CYS A 132 28.36 18.17 18.71
C CYS A 132 27.70 16.80 18.48
N TYR A 133 28.39 15.68 18.70
CA TYR A 133 27.88 14.31 18.47
C TYR A 133 26.76 13.95 19.47
N VAL A 134 26.80 14.53 20.67
CA VAL A 134 25.71 14.40 21.66
C VAL A 134 24.52 15.30 21.32
N SER A 135 24.70 16.32 20.46
CA SER A 135 23.68 17.34 20.15
C SER A 135 23.19 17.33 18.69
N VAL A 136 23.76 16.50 17.81
CA VAL A 136 23.49 16.47 16.36
C VAL A 136 23.37 15.02 15.90
N PHE A 137 22.21 14.42 16.19
CA PHE A 137 21.77 13.20 15.51
C PHE A 137 20.60 13.54 14.56
N HIS A 138 20.78 14.55 13.71
CA HIS A 138 19.96 14.67 12.50
C HIS A 138 20.66 15.56 11.46
N TYR A 139 20.47 15.20 10.19
CA TYR A 139 20.92 15.87 8.96
C TYR A 139 22.32 15.51 8.43
N GLN A 140 22.35 14.49 7.58
CA GLN A 140 23.38 14.30 6.55
C GLN A 140 22.84 14.63 5.14
N SER A 141 23.53 15.57 4.49
CA SER A 141 23.66 15.84 3.05
C SER A 141 22.48 16.45 2.25
N LEU A 142 22.58 17.77 2.01
CA LEU A 142 21.71 18.62 1.16
C LEU A 142 22.21 18.77 -0.29
N ARG A 143 23.14 17.94 -0.77
CA ARG A 143 23.66 17.99 -2.15
C ARG A 143 23.13 16.90 -3.09
N LEU A 144 22.38 15.93 -2.57
CA LEU A 144 21.63 14.95 -3.35
C LEU A 144 20.13 15.30 -3.47
N SER A 145 19.63 16.27 -2.69
CA SER A 145 18.21 16.62 -2.60
C SER A 145 17.62 17.21 -3.89
N ASP A 146 18.42 17.89 -4.72
CA ASP A 146 17.92 18.50 -5.96
C ASP A 146 17.73 17.47 -7.10
N VAL A 147 18.50 16.39 -7.12
CA VAL A 147 18.25 15.25 -8.01
C VAL A 147 17.10 14.38 -7.48
N HIS A 148 16.92 14.34 -6.16
CA HIS A 148 15.84 13.62 -5.47
C HIS A 148 14.48 14.34 -5.50
N ARG A 149 14.33 15.53 -6.08
CA ARG A 149 13.01 16.18 -6.23
C ARG A 149 12.06 15.40 -7.16
N LYS A 150 12.51 14.30 -7.78
CA LYS A 150 11.68 13.32 -8.51
C LYS A 150 11.60 11.93 -7.85
N ALA A 151 12.25 11.71 -6.71
CA ALA A 151 12.16 10.48 -5.93
C ALA A 151 11.25 10.73 -4.72
N GLN A 152 9.94 10.62 -4.94
CA GLN A 152 8.91 10.79 -3.91
C GLN A 152 8.94 9.64 -2.89
N LEU A 153 9.79 9.76 -1.87
CA LEU A 153 9.73 8.93 -0.66
C LEU A 153 8.73 9.58 0.31
N TRP A 154 7.58 8.94 0.53
CA TRP A 154 6.62 9.38 1.55
C TRP A 154 6.88 8.65 2.88
N ARG A 155 6.67 9.36 3.99
CA ARG A 155 6.98 8.92 5.35
C ARG A 155 5.77 8.34 6.11
N GLY A 156 4.56 8.43 5.55
CA GLY A 156 3.35 7.84 6.14
C GLY A 156 2.09 7.98 5.26
N ILE A 157 1.00 7.32 5.66
CA ILE A 157 -0.33 7.44 5.02
C ILE A 157 -1.26 8.20 5.95
N VAL A 158 -1.99 9.15 5.39
CA VAL A 158 -3.14 9.77 6.05
C VAL A 158 -4.40 9.18 5.46
N SER A 159 -5.11 8.38 6.25
CA SER A 159 -6.40 7.83 5.84
C SER A 159 -7.52 8.71 6.35
N ILE A 160 -8.29 9.29 5.43
CA ILE A 160 -9.45 10.14 5.68
C ILE A 160 -10.71 9.36 5.35
N ARG A 161 -11.54 9.08 6.36
CA ARG A 161 -12.89 8.55 6.16
C ARG A 161 -13.89 9.70 6.21
N LEU A 162 -14.43 10.06 5.05
CA LEU A 162 -15.51 11.03 4.90
C LEU A 162 -16.83 10.37 5.34
N ILE A 163 -17.44 10.85 6.43
CA ILE A 163 -18.66 10.24 6.98
C ILE A 163 -19.88 10.93 6.41
N GLU A 164 -20.08 12.19 6.76
CA GLU A 164 -21.28 12.96 6.43
C GLU A 164 -21.02 14.47 6.49
N ALA A 165 -21.90 15.25 5.87
CA ALA A 165 -22.03 16.68 6.15
C ALA A 165 -23.43 16.97 6.69
N ARG A 166 -23.54 18.02 7.50
CA ARG A 166 -24.77 18.42 8.17
C ARG A 166 -25.09 19.88 7.84
N HIS A 167 -26.35 20.17 7.58
CA HIS A 167 -26.88 21.52 7.34
C HIS A 167 -26.15 22.30 6.24
N LEU A 168 -25.93 21.68 5.08
CA LEU A 168 -25.37 22.37 3.93
C LEU A 168 -26.34 23.42 3.36
N GLN A 169 -25.79 24.46 2.74
CA GLN A 169 -26.58 25.49 2.07
C GLN A 169 -27.25 24.96 0.79
N PRO A 170 -28.55 25.26 0.55
CA PRO A 170 -29.21 24.92 -0.71
C PRO A 170 -28.76 25.85 -1.85
N MET A 171 -28.24 25.27 -2.93
CA MET A 171 -27.79 26.03 -4.12
C MET A 171 -28.72 25.85 -5.33
N ASP A 172 -29.42 24.72 -5.44
CA ASP A 172 -30.37 24.50 -6.52
C ASP A 172 -31.69 25.26 -6.31
N ALA A 173 -32.37 25.56 -7.43
CA ALA A 173 -33.74 26.08 -7.46
C ALA A 173 -34.78 25.14 -6.80
N ASN A 174 -34.41 23.87 -6.56
CA ASN A 174 -35.24 22.87 -5.89
C ASN A 174 -35.16 22.95 -4.34
N GLY A 175 -34.29 23.81 -3.78
CA GLY A 175 -34.07 23.95 -2.34
C GLY A 175 -33.23 22.85 -1.70
N LEU A 176 -32.57 22.02 -2.52
CA LEU A 176 -31.62 20.98 -2.14
C LEU A 176 -30.30 21.23 -2.89
N SER A 177 -29.34 20.33 -2.76
CA SER A 177 -28.07 20.35 -3.48
C SER A 177 -27.64 18.94 -3.83
N ASP A 178 -26.72 18.80 -4.77
CA ASP A 178 -26.02 17.59 -5.16
C ASP A 178 -24.55 17.64 -4.66
N PRO A 179 -24.30 17.63 -3.34
CA PRO A 179 -22.98 17.90 -2.79
C PRO A 179 -21.95 16.80 -3.08
N TYR A 180 -20.71 17.23 -3.29
CA TYR A 180 -19.53 16.37 -3.34
C TYR A 180 -18.30 17.10 -2.77
N VAL A 181 -17.33 16.34 -2.26
CA VAL A 181 -16.15 16.86 -1.57
C VAL A 181 -14.89 16.65 -2.42
N LYS A 182 -14.06 17.67 -2.52
CA LYS A 182 -12.70 17.60 -3.07
C LYS A 182 -11.68 17.78 -1.96
N PHE A 183 -10.75 16.85 -1.87
CA PHE A 183 -9.64 16.89 -0.95
C PHE A 183 -8.35 17.22 -1.71
N ARG A 184 -7.46 18.00 -1.11
CA ARG A 184 -6.16 18.35 -1.66
C ARG A 184 -5.10 18.35 -0.55
N MET A 185 -3.98 17.70 -0.82
CA MET A 185 -2.82 17.69 0.07
C MET A 185 -1.56 17.73 -0.80
N GLY A 186 -0.89 18.89 -0.84
CA GLY A 186 0.16 19.16 -1.82
C GLY A 186 -0.35 18.98 -3.25
N ASP A 187 0.32 18.09 -4.01
CA ASP A 187 -0.05 17.77 -5.40
C ASP A 187 -1.18 16.73 -5.52
N GLN A 188 -1.51 16.02 -4.43
CA GLN A 188 -2.53 14.97 -4.44
C GLN A 188 -3.93 15.55 -4.34
N LYS A 189 -4.85 15.08 -5.19
CA LYS A 189 -6.24 15.54 -5.25
C LYS A 189 -7.19 14.34 -5.36
N TYR A 190 -8.21 14.31 -4.51
CA TYR A 190 -9.27 13.30 -4.55
C TYR A 190 -10.65 13.95 -4.59
N ARG A 191 -11.62 13.26 -5.18
CA ARG A 191 -13.02 13.69 -5.30
C ARG A 191 -13.94 12.58 -4.82
N SER A 192 -14.91 12.90 -3.97
CA SER A 192 -15.94 11.95 -3.52
C SER A 192 -17.04 11.76 -4.57
N LYS A 193 -17.92 10.78 -4.33
CA LYS A 193 -19.16 10.67 -5.10
C LYS A 193 -20.07 11.87 -4.83
N THR A 194 -20.87 12.19 -5.84
CA THR A 194 -21.95 13.18 -5.73
C THR A 194 -23.19 12.51 -5.17
N ILE A 195 -23.73 13.04 -4.07
CA ILE A 195 -25.00 12.54 -3.51
C ILE A 195 -26.09 13.51 -3.94
N PRO A 196 -27.07 13.08 -4.75
CA PRO A 196 -28.05 14.01 -5.26
C PRO A 196 -29.11 14.38 -4.21
N LYS A 197 -29.62 15.61 -4.30
CA LYS A 197 -30.82 16.13 -3.63
C LYS A 197 -30.80 15.99 -2.11
N THR A 198 -29.75 16.48 -1.47
CA THR A 198 -29.65 16.46 0.00
C THR A 198 -28.79 17.59 0.55
N LEU A 199 -29.19 18.10 1.71
CA LEU A 199 -28.39 19.04 2.52
C LEU A 199 -27.65 18.34 3.68
N ASN A 200 -27.91 17.04 3.87
CA ASN A 200 -27.25 16.20 4.87
C ASN A 200 -26.69 14.92 4.21
N PRO A 201 -25.73 15.05 3.29
CA PRO A 201 -25.15 13.92 2.58
C PRO A 201 -24.39 12.98 3.52
N GLN A 202 -24.50 11.66 3.29
CA GLN A 202 -23.69 10.63 3.94
C GLN A 202 -22.92 9.84 2.89
N TRP A 203 -21.61 10.09 2.77
CA TRP A 203 -20.76 9.41 1.79
C TRP A 203 -20.22 8.08 2.31
N ARG A 204 -19.69 8.08 3.54
CA ARG A 204 -18.98 6.94 4.15
C ARG A 204 -17.86 6.40 3.24
N GLU A 205 -17.12 7.31 2.62
CA GLU A 205 -16.01 7.02 1.70
C GLU A 205 -14.67 7.15 2.42
N GLN A 206 -13.63 6.46 1.94
CA GLN A 206 -12.28 6.52 2.50
C GLN A 206 -11.26 6.92 1.42
N PHE A 207 -10.37 7.86 1.76
CA PHE A 207 -9.32 8.39 0.90
C PHE A 207 -7.98 8.30 1.62
N ASP A 208 -6.95 7.84 0.93
CA ASP A 208 -5.62 7.67 1.51
C ASP A 208 -4.65 8.64 0.83
N PHE A 209 -3.95 9.48 1.61
CA PHE A 209 -2.96 10.45 1.14
C PHE A 209 -1.55 10.07 1.57
N HIS A 210 -0.60 10.33 0.70
CA HIS A 210 0.82 10.17 0.99
C HIS A 210 1.38 11.39 1.73
N LEU A 211 1.94 11.21 2.92
CA LEU A 211 2.58 12.26 3.72
C LEU A 211 4.09 12.28 3.41
N TYR A 212 4.59 13.39 2.86
CA TYR A 212 6.01 13.54 2.50
C TYR A 212 6.84 14.27 3.57
N ASP A 213 6.24 15.18 4.34
CA ASP A 213 6.95 16.02 5.32
C ASP A 213 6.80 15.50 6.76
N GLU A 214 7.86 15.65 7.56
CA GLU A 214 7.91 15.29 8.98
C GLU A 214 7.13 16.25 9.87
N GLN A 215 6.95 17.50 9.43
CA GLN A 215 6.23 18.54 10.18
C GLN A 215 4.70 18.39 10.10
N GLY A 216 4.19 17.46 9.28
CA GLY A 216 2.75 17.35 8.99
C GLY A 216 2.34 18.36 7.91
N GLY A 217 1.53 17.91 6.95
CA GLY A 217 0.98 18.77 5.91
C GLY A 217 -0.40 19.31 6.27
N PHE A 218 -0.88 20.28 5.52
CA PHE A 218 -2.29 20.67 5.56
C PHE A 218 -3.10 19.90 4.53
N ILE A 219 -4.30 19.49 4.91
CA ILE A 219 -5.30 18.98 3.97
C ILE A 219 -6.35 20.07 3.76
N ASP A 220 -6.44 20.53 2.51
CA ASP A 220 -7.50 21.41 2.05
C ASP A 220 -8.70 20.58 1.62
N ILE A 221 -9.87 20.93 2.15
CA ILE A 221 -11.13 20.23 1.88
C ILE A 221 -12.13 21.26 1.38
N THR A 222 -12.73 21.02 0.21
CA THR A 222 -13.72 21.92 -0.40
C THR A 222 -14.96 21.16 -0.80
N ILE A 223 -16.13 21.73 -0.56
CA ILE A 223 -17.44 21.16 -0.88
C ILE A 223 -18.05 21.93 -2.05
N TRP A 224 -18.63 21.19 -2.98
CA TRP A 224 -19.16 21.70 -4.25
C TRP A 224 -20.52 21.08 -4.53
N ASP A 225 -21.39 21.84 -5.17
CA ASP A 225 -22.64 21.36 -5.75
C ASP A 225 -22.42 20.98 -7.22
N LYS A 226 -23.01 19.87 -7.67
CA LYS A 226 -22.84 19.40 -9.05
C LYS A 226 -24.05 19.78 -9.90
N ASP A 227 -23.85 20.75 -10.78
CA ASP A 227 -24.88 21.20 -11.71
C ASP A 227 -24.78 20.51 -13.08
N VAL A 228 -25.91 20.00 -13.58
CA VAL A 228 -25.97 19.46 -14.94
C VAL A 228 -26.07 20.61 -15.95
N GLY A 229 -24.97 20.84 -16.70
CA GLY A 229 -24.94 21.82 -17.81
C GLY A 229 -24.56 23.24 -17.40
N LYS A 230 -24.19 23.46 -16.14
CA LYS A 230 -23.54 24.69 -15.64
C LYS A 230 -22.23 24.33 -14.94
N LYS A 231 -21.48 25.35 -14.53
CA LYS A 231 -20.28 25.16 -13.71
C LYS A 231 -20.72 24.92 -12.27
N ASP A 232 -20.23 23.85 -11.66
CA ASP A 232 -20.44 23.47 -10.26
C ASP A 232 -20.27 24.66 -9.29
N ASP A 233 -21.27 24.86 -8.43
CA ASP A 233 -21.28 25.91 -7.42
C ASP A 233 -20.43 25.54 -6.19
N PHE A 234 -19.72 26.52 -5.63
CA PHE A 234 -18.88 26.33 -4.44
C PHE A 234 -19.71 26.50 -3.17
N MET A 235 -19.63 25.54 -2.25
CA MET A 235 -20.45 25.52 -1.03
C MET A 235 -19.67 25.81 0.25
N GLY A 236 -18.34 25.60 0.27
CA GLY A 236 -17.52 25.90 1.44
C GLY A 236 -16.17 25.20 1.48
N ARG A 237 -15.30 25.65 2.39
CA ARG A 237 -13.94 25.12 2.60
C ARG A 237 -13.67 24.89 4.08
N CYS A 238 -12.86 23.87 4.37
CA CYS A 238 -12.21 23.68 5.67
C CYS A 238 -10.79 23.13 5.46
N GLN A 239 -9.93 23.33 6.46
CA GLN A 239 -8.54 22.88 6.44
C GLN A 239 -8.23 22.05 7.68
N VAL A 240 -7.46 20.97 7.52
CA VAL A 240 -7.01 20.12 8.64
C VAL A 240 -5.49 20.18 8.71
N ASP A 241 -4.98 20.59 9.86
CA ASP A 241 -3.56 20.49 10.17
C ASP A 241 -3.23 19.09 10.71
N LEU A 242 -2.38 18.37 10.00
CA LEU A 242 -1.95 17.03 10.37
C LEU A 242 -0.93 17.02 11.50
N SER A 243 -0.23 18.13 11.74
CA SER A 243 0.80 18.22 12.79
C SER A 243 0.20 18.07 14.19
N VAL A 244 -1.06 18.49 14.36
CA VAL A 244 -1.79 18.48 15.63
C VAL A 244 -2.31 17.08 15.98
N LEU A 245 -2.44 16.21 14.98
CA LEU A 245 -3.03 14.88 15.14
C LEU A 245 -1.97 13.86 15.56
N SER A 246 -2.20 13.15 16.66
CA SER A 246 -1.28 12.09 17.08
C SER A 246 -1.26 10.94 16.07
N LYS A 247 -0.06 10.42 15.81
CA LYS A 247 0.19 9.28 14.92
C LYS A 247 -0.45 8.00 15.48
N GLU A 248 -0.76 7.07 14.59
CA GLU A 248 -1.29 5.72 14.84
C GLU A 248 -2.65 5.63 15.56
N CYS A 249 -3.39 6.74 15.62
CA CYS A 249 -4.75 6.75 16.16
C CYS A 249 -5.72 7.45 15.21
N THR A 250 -6.99 7.08 15.33
CA THR A 250 -8.08 7.62 14.51
C THR A 250 -8.73 8.77 15.26
N HIS A 251 -8.67 9.96 14.66
CA HIS A 251 -9.25 11.19 15.18
C HIS A 251 -10.58 11.47 14.51
N ARG A 252 -11.61 11.73 15.30
CA ARG A 252 -12.88 12.25 14.79
C ARG A 252 -12.83 13.76 14.74
N LEU A 253 -13.01 14.33 13.55
CA LEU A 253 -13.03 15.77 13.32
C LEU A 253 -14.42 16.19 12.84
N ASP A 254 -15.02 17.12 13.58
CA ASP A 254 -16.24 17.82 13.20
C ASP A 254 -15.84 19.23 12.78
N LEU A 255 -15.72 19.48 11.47
CA LEU A 255 -15.13 20.68 10.88
C LEU A 255 -16.24 21.63 10.38
N PRO A 256 -16.38 22.85 10.94
CA PRO A 256 -17.26 23.87 10.37
C PRO A 256 -16.68 24.40 9.05
N LEU A 257 -17.56 24.81 8.14
CA LEU A 257 -17.16 25.42 6.86
C LEU A 257 -16.90 26.93 7.06
N GLU A 258 -15.78 27.43 6.54
CA GLU A 258 -15.36 28.84 6.71
C GLU A 258 -16.07 29.80 5.72
N GLU A 259 -16.39 29.32 4.53
CA GLU A 259 -16.99 30.10 3.43
C GLU A 259 -18.39 29.57 3.04
N GLY A 260 -19.12 29.00 3.99
CA GLY A 260 -20.48 28.49 3.77
C GLY A 260 -21.16 27.98 5.04
N GLU A 261 -22.40 27.53 4.91
CA GLU A 261 -23.16 26.94 6.03
C GLU A 261 -23.02 25.41 6.05
N GLY A 262 -22.74 24.87 7.23
CA GLY A 262 -22.74 23.44 7.49
C GLY A 262 -21.51 22.94 8.27
N THR A 263 -21.55 21.66 8.62
CA THR A 263 -20.45 20.97 9.33
C THR A 263 -20.11 19.67 8.62
N LEU A 264 -18.82 19.45 8.37
CA LEU A 264 -18.29 18.23 7.77
C LEU A 264 -17.75 17.30 8.85
N VAL A 265 -18.19 16.05 8.86
CA VAL A 265 -17.75 15.02 9.80
C VAL A 265 -16.84 14.03 9.08
N LEU A 266 -15.61 13.89 9.57
CA LEU A 266 -14.63 12.97 9.01
C LEU A 266 -13.76 12.32 10.10
N LEU A 267 -13.23 11.13 9.79
CA LEU A 267 -12.25 10.45 10.63
C LEU A 267 -10.88 10.50 9.96
N VAL A 268 -9.85 10.99 10.63
CA VAL A 268 -8.48 11.03 10.11
C VAL A 268 -7.61 10.08 10.91
N THR A 269 -6.90 9.18 10.22
CA THR A 269 -5.93 8.27 10.84
C THR A 269 -4.57 8.50 10.21
N LEU A 270 -3.61 9.00 10.99
CA LEU A 270 -2.23 9.16 10.55
C LEU A 270 -1.50 7.85 10.83
N THR A 271 -1.23 7.06 9.81
CA THR A 271 -0.38 5.87 9.95
C THR A 271 1.05 6.28 9.64
N ALA A 272 1.83 6.56 10.69
CA ALA A 272 3.27 6.78 10.59
C ALA A 272 3.97 5.45 10.43
N SER A 273 3.95 4.92 9.22
CA SER A 273 4.77 3.78 8.87
C SER A 273 5.60 4.18 7.65
N ALA A 274 6.89 3.85 7.68
CA ALA A 274 7.91 4.14 6.66
C ALA A 274 7.65 3.38 5.33
N ALA A 275 6.42 3.42 4.85
CA ALA A 275 5.67 2.22 4.48
C ALA A 275 5.66 1.89 3.00
N VAL A 276 5.82 2.90 2.17
CA VAL A 276 5.81 2.69 0.74
C VAL A 276 6.65 3.81 0.14
N SER A 277 7.59 3.44 -0.70
CA SER A 277 8.68 4.33 -1.05
C SER A 277 9.07 4.04 -2.50
N ILE A 278 9.19 5.09 -3.32
CA ILE A 278 9.74 4.97 -4.67
C ILE A 278 11.18 5.45 -4.60
N ALA A 279 12.12 4.52 -4.79
CA ALA A 279 13.54 4.82 -4.87
C ALA A 279 14.10 4.45 -6.26
N ASP A 280 15.16 5.14 -6.66
CA ASP A 280 16.03 4.65 -7.73
C ASP A 280 16.79 3.41 -7.24
N LEU A 281 17.15 2.49 -8.15
CA LEU A 281 17.87 1.24 -7.83
C LEU A 281 19.19 1.46 -7.05
N SER A 282 19.73 2.68 -7.08
CA SER A 282 20.93 3.11 -6.35
C SER A 282 20.72 3.36 -4.85
N VAL A 283 19.47 3.45 -4.38
CA VAL A 283 19.11 3.73 -2.97
C VAL A 283 18.20 2.59 -2.47
N ASN A 284 18.79 1.41 -2.24
CA ASN A 284 18.08 0.23 -1.76
C ASN A 284 18.12 0.14 -0.22
N ILE A 285 17.01 0.48 0.43
CA ILE A 285 16.79 0.37 1.89
C ILE A 285 17.11 -1.06 2.42
N LEU A 286 16.89 -2.09 1.60
CA LEU A 286 17.14 -3.49 1.98
C LEU A 286 18.56 -3.99 1.69
N ASP A 287 19.37 -3.23 0.94
CA ASP A 287 20.77 -3.57 0.66
C ASP A 287 21.69 -3.07 1.79
N ASP A 288 21.27 -2.06 2.57
CA ASP A 288 21.97 -1.67 3.81
C ASP A 288 21.76 -2.75 4.89
N PRO A 289 22.83 -3.44 5.34
CA PRO A 289 22.72 -4.47 6.37
C PRO A 289 22.22 -3.95 7.73
N HIS A 290 22.33 -2.65 8.03
CA HIS A 290 21.84 -2.07 9.28
C HIS A 290 20.32 -1.87 9.25
N GLU A 291 19.79 -1.21 8.22
CA GLU A 291 18.34 -1.01 8.03
C GLU A 291 17.61 -2.36 7.89
N ARG A 292 18.17 -3.31 7.13
CA ARG A 292 17.62 -4.66 7.01
C ARG A 292 17.52 -5.37 8.36
N LYS A 293 18.52 -5.24 9.24
CA LYS A 293 18.48 -5.83 10.59
C LYS A 293 17.39 -5.19 11.46
N GLU A 294 17.21 -3.88 11.38
CA GLU A 294 16.15 -3.18 12.10
C GLU A 294 14.75 -3.60 11.63
N ILE A 295 14.54 -3.71 10.32
CA ILE A 295 13.29 -4.19 9.72
C ILE A 295 13.01 -5.64 10.16
N LEU A 296 14.02 -6.52 10.10
CA LEU A 296 13.89 -7.90 10.58
C LEU A 296 13.58 -7.98 12.07
N HIS A 297 14.17 -7.10 12.89
CA HIS A 297 13.88 -7.02 14.31
C HIS A 297 12.46 -6.50 14.59
N ARG A 298 11.97 -5.53 13.81
CA ARG A 298 10.59 -5.01 13.87
C ARG A 298 9.56 -6.11 13.58
N TYR A 299 9.81 -6.96 12.59
CA TYR A 299 8.94 -8.09 12.23
C TYR A 299 9.31 -9.41 12.91
N SER A 300 10.17 -9.39 13.93
CA SER A 300 10.57 -10.59 14.67
C SER A 300 9.41 -11.24 15.44
N LEU A 301 9.51 -12.55 15.68
CA LEU A 301 8.50 -13.32 16.45
C LEU A 301 8.29 -12.78 17.87
N LEU A 302 9.31 -12.17 18.47
CA LEU A 302 9.25 -11.60 19.82
C LEU A 302 8.34 -10.36 19.92
N ARG A 303 8.09 -9.67 18.80
CA ARG A 303 7.23 -8.47 18.72
C ARG A 303 5.89 -8.73 18.03
N SER A 304 5.45 -9.98 17.94
CA SER A 304 4.23 -10.38 17.22
C SER A 304 2.93 -9.74 17.73
N PHE A 305 2.86 -9.31 19.00
CA PHE A 305 1.66 -8.69 19.59
C PHE A 305 1.62 -7.16 19.51
N HIS A 306 2.64 -6.52 18.94
CA HIS A 306 2.71 -5.06 18.80
C HIS A 306 2.37 -4.63 17.37
N ASN A 307 1.46 -3.66 17.20
CA ASN A 307 0.95 -3.18 15.90
C ASN A 307 0.50 -4.32 14.96
N ILE A 308 -0.68 -4.89 15.24
CA ILE A 308 -1.24 -6.09 14.55
C ILE A 308 -1.66 -5.79 13.10
N LYS A 309 -1.88 -4.51 12.75
CA LYS A 309 -2.27 -4.10 11.40
C LYS A 309 -1.11 -4.13 10.39
N ASP A 310 0.12 -3.99 10.88
CA ASP A 310 1.35 -4.04 10.08
C ASP A 310 1.94 -5.46 10.11
N VAL A 311 1.66 -6.22 9.05
CA VAL A 311 2.02 -7.66 8.93
C VAL A 311 3.41 -7.84 8.33
N GLY A 312 3.84 -6.96 7.43
CA GLY A 312 5.13 -7.05 6.76
C GLY A 312 5.39 -5.92 5.77
N LEU A 313 6.47 -6.08 5.01
CA LEU A 313 6.97 -5.19 3.98
C LEU A 313 7.29 -6.00 2.72
N VAL A 314 6.98 -5.47 1.54
CA VAL A 314 7.42 -6.01 0.25
C VAL A 314 8.16 -4.93 -0.53
N GLN A 315 9.31 -5.27 -1.08
CA GLN A 315 10.07 -4.42 -1.99
C GLN A 315 10.09 -5.04 -3.37
N VAL A 316 9.67 -4.28 -4.38
CA VAL A 316 9.51 -4.67 -5.77
C VAL A 316 10.45 -3.83 -6.62
N LYS A 317 11.50 -4.43 -7.15
CA LYS A 317 12.41 -3.81 -8.10
C LYS A 317 11.92 -4.11 -9.52
N VAL A 318 11.40 -3.10 -10.19
CA VAL A 318 10.98 -3.14 -11.60
C VAL A 318 12.18 -2.78 -12.46
N ILE A 319 12.77 -3.79 -13.10
CA ILE A 319 14.04 -3.65 -13.83
C ILE A 319 13.76 -3.19 -15.25
N ARG A 320 13.14 -4.07 -16.05
CA ARG A 320 12.92 -3.86 -17.49
C ARG A 320 11.82 -4.78 -18.03
N ALA A 321 11.31 -4.49 -19.22
CA ALA A 321 10.48 -5.41 -20.00
C ALA A 321 11.10 -5.68 -21.37
N GLU A 322 10.73 -6.79 -21.99
CA GLU A 322 11.19 -7.21 -23.31
C GLU A 322 10.02 -7.70 -24.17
N GLY A 323 10.06 -7.39 -25.47
CA GLY A 323 9.15 -7.94 -26.46
C GLY A 323 7.69 -7.50 -26.30
N LEU A 324 7.46 -6.26 -25.84
CA LEU A 324 6.12 -5.70 -25.68
C LEU A 324 5.36 -5.62 -27.02
N MET A 325 4.03 -5.59 -26.93
CA MET A 325 3.18 -5.32 -28.08
C MET A 325 3.36 -3.87 -28.55
N ALA A 326 3.43 -3.64 -29.85
CA ALA A 326 3.37 -2.29 -30.40
C ALA A 326 1.90 -1.85 -30.49
N ALA A 327 1.54 -0.81 -29.74
CA ALA A 327 0.20 -0.21 -29.79
C ALA A 327 0.14 1.03 -30.70
N ASP A 328 1.25 1.77 -30.90
CA ASP A 328 1.26 2.90 -31.81
C ASP A 328 1.21 2.51 -33.30
N VAL A 329 0.63 3.41 -34.10
CA VAL A 329 0.69 3.39 -35.58
C VAL A 329 2.14 3.36 -36.11
N THR A 330 3.11 3.83 -35.32
CA THR A 330 4.54 3.82 -35.66
C THR A 330 5.22 2.46 -35.44
N GLY A 331 4.51 1.46 -34.92
CA GLY A 331 5.05 0.13 -34.64
C GLY A 331 5.93 0.07 -33.39
N LYS A 332 5.80 1.05 -32.49
CA LYS A 332 6.47 1.12 -31.19
C LYS A 332 5.43 1.41 -30.10
N SER A 333 5.88 1.53 -28.85
CA SER A 333 5.06 1.93 -27.71
C SER A 333 5.89 2.83 -26.80
N ASP A 334 5.20 3.62 -26.00
CA ASP A 334 5.67 4.48 -24.92
C ASP A 334 5.33 3.84 -23.55
N PRO A 335 5.95 2.70 -23.17
CA PRO A 335 5.51 1.93 -22.02
C PRO A 335 5.87 2.56 -20.66
N PHE A 336 4.91 2.46 -19.74
CA PHE A 336 5.11 2.64 -18.30
C PHE A 336 4.48 1.49 -17.51
N CYS A 337 4.95 1.29 -16.28
CA CYS A 337 4.56 0.18 -15.42
C CYS A 337 3.85 0.70 -14.17
N VAL A 338 2.72 0.09 -13.84
CA VAL A 338 1.93 0.36 -12.63
C VAL A 338 2.00 -0.87 -11.73
N VAL A 339 2.41 -0.67 -10.48
CA VAL A 339 2.50 -1.69 -9.45
C VAL A 339 1.42 -1.43 -8.41
N GLU A 340 0.55 -2.41 -8.19
CA GLU A 340 -0.58 -2.36 -7.29
C GLU A 340 -0.49 -3.46 -6.23
N LEU A 341 -0.65 -3.09 -4.97
CA LEU A 341 -0.81 -4.02 -3.85
C LEU A 341 -2.02 -3.61 -3.02
N SER A 342 -3.07 -4.43 -3.05
CA SER A 342 -4.34 -4.13 -2.38
C SER A 342 -4.96 -2.82 -2.90
N ASN A 343 -4.89 -1.73 -2.11
CA ASN A 343 -5.38 -0.41 -2.46
C ASN A 343 -4.23 0.58 -2.80
N ASP A 344 -2.98 0.18 -2.58
CA ASP A 344 -1.81 1.01 -2.85
C ASP A 344 -1.39 0.83 -4.31
N ARG A 345 -1.26 1.94 -5.05
CA ARG A 345 -0.96 1.96 -6.49
C ARG A 345 0.15 2.95 -6.79
N LEU A 346 1.26 2.48 -7.35
CA LEU A 346 2.42 3.29 -7.74
C LEU A 346 2.78 3.06 -9.20
N GLN A 347 3.46 4.02 -9.83
CA GLN A 347 3.82 3.93 -11.25
C GLN A 347 5.27 4.34 -11.52
N THR A 348 5.86 3.77 -12.58
CA THR A 348 7.18 4.17 -13.11
C THR A 348 7.07 5.39 -14.00
N HIS A 349 8.23 5.90 -14.43
CA HIS A 349 8.30 6.85 -15.54
C HIS A 349 8.04 6.13 -16.88
N THR A 350 7.61 6.89 -17.88
CA THR A 350 7.36 6.44 -19.25
C THR A 350 8.66 6.42 -20.06
N VAL A 351 8.86 5.35 -20.84
CA VAL A 351 10.00 5.22 -21.75
C VAL A 351 9.49 5.32 -23.18
N TYR A 352 9.88 6.37 -23.91
CA TYR A 352 9.33 6.63 -25.23
C TYR A 352 9.89 5.70 -26.33
N LYS A 353 9.00 5.23 -27.22
CA LYS A 353 9.26 4.53 -28.48
C LYS A 353 10.20 3.35 -28.30
N ASN A 354 9.89 2.50 -27.33
CA ASN A 354 10.71 1.36 -26.97
C ASN A 354 9.86 0.14 -26.57
N LEU A 355 10.08 -0.99 -27.25
CA LEU A 355 9.44 -2.27 -26.92
C LEU A 355 10.21 -3.09 -25.87
N ASN A 356 11.41 -2.63 -25.50
CA ASN A 356 12.25 -3.20 -24.45
C ASN A 356 12.65 -2.11 -23.44
N PRO A 357 11.68 -1.53 -22.70
CA PRO A 357 11.95 -0.44 -21.77
C PRO A 357 12.74 -0.90 -20.54
N GLU A 358 13.62 -0.04 -20.04
CA GLU A 358 14.31 -0.22 -18.76
C GLU A 358 13.89 0.90 -17.80
N TRP A 359 13.36 0.53 -16.63
CA TRP A 359 12.90 1.49 -15.63
C TRP A 359 13.84 1.58 -14.43
N ASN A 360 14.38 0.44 -13.98
CA ASN A 360 15.27 0.34 -12.81
C ASN A 360 14.75 1.11 -11.58
N LYS A 361 13.46 0.90 -11.25
CA LYS A 361 12.78 1.55 -10.13
C LYS A 361 12.46 0.56 -9.02
N VAL A 362 12.51 1.02 -7.79
CA VAL A 362 12.24 0.21 -6.59
C VAL A 362 11.03 0.77 -5.88
N PHE A 363 10.06 -0.10 -5.65
CA PHE A 363 8.81 0.21 -4.96
C PHE A 363 8.76 -0.59 -3.68
N THR A 364 8.73 0.08 -2.54
CA THR A 364 8.42 -0.56 -1.27
C THR A 364 6.92 -0.46 -1.03
N PHE A 365 6.27 -1.50 -0.50
CA PHE A 365 4.88 -1.49 -0.05
C PHE A 365 4.74 -2.14 1.33
N ASN A 366 3.75 -1.70 2.11
CA ASN A 366 3.37 -2.39 3.33
C ASN A 366 2.45 -3.56 3.04
N VAL A 367 2.76 -4.71 3.62
CA VAL A 367 1.92 -5.90 3.57
C VAL A 367 0.93 -5.83 4.73
N LYS A 368 -0.33 -5.52 4.42
CA LYS A 368 -1.46 -5.61 5.37
C LYS A 368 -2.00 -7.02 5.51
N ASP A 369 -1.96 -7.80 4.42
CA ASP A 369 -2.33 -9.21 4.36
C ASP A 369 -1.39 -9.95 3.41
N ILE A 370 -0.79 -11.06 3.88
CA ILE A 370 0.17 -11.87 3.11
C ILE A 370 -0.51 -12.64 1.97
N HIS A 371 -1.84 -12.80 2.04
CA HIS A 371 -2.63 -13.43 0.98
C HIS A 371 -2.93 -12.47 -0.18
N SER A 372 -2.50 -11.21 -0.07
CA SER A 372 -2.64 -10.24 -1.14
C SER A 372 -1.82 -10.65 -2.37
N VAL A 373 -2.28 -10.20 -3.53
CA VAL A 373 -1.64 -10.44 -4.81
C VAL A 373 -1.03 -9.13 -5.29
N LEU A 374 0.26 -9.14 -5.60
CA LEU A 374 0.95 -8.03 -6.23
C LEU A 374 0.59 -8.03 -7.71
N GLU A 375 -0.04 -6.96 -8.17
CA GLU A 375 -0.41 -6.80 -9.57
C GLU A 375 0.55 -5.81 -10.24
N VAL A 376 1.16 -6.22 -11.35
CA VAL A 376 2.04 -5.36 -12.14
C VAL A 376 1.46 -5.27 -13.54
N THR A 377 1.08 -4.07 -13.95
CA THR A 377 0.44 -3.81 -15.24
C THR A 377 1.28 -2.86 -16.06
N VAL A 378 1.54 -3.22 -17.32
CA VAL A 378 2.26 -2.39 -18.29
C VAL A 378 1.24 -1.73 -19.20
N TYR A 379 1.35 -0.43 -19.36
CA TYR A 379 0.49 0.41 -20.17
C TYR A 379 1.32 1.18 -21.19
N ASP A 380 0.69 1.61 -22.27
CA ASP A 380 1.20 2.55 -23.26
C ASP A 380 0.67 3.95 -22.98
N GLU A 381 1.54 4.97 -22.88
CA GLU A 381 1.10 6.34 -22.63
C GLU A 381 0.78 7.09 -23.94
N ASP A 382 -0.51 7.31 -24.18
CA ASP A 382 -0.99 8.15 -25.28
C ASP A 382 -1.20 9.60 -24.84
N ARG A 383 -0.75 10.57 -25.65
CA ARG A 383 -0.91 12.00 -25.36
C ARG A 383 -2.37 12.48 -25.28
N ASP A 384 -3.27 11.80 -26.00
CA ASP A 384 -4.66 12.26 -26.21
C ASP A 384 -5.72 11.19 -25.86
N ARG A 385 -5.32 10.05 -25.28
CA ARG A 385 -6.22 8.94 -24.92
C ARG A 385 -5.88 8.34 -23.56
N SER A 386 -6.81 7.56 -23.01
CA SER A 386 -6.53 6.72 -21.85
C SER A 386 -5.45 5.70 -22.22
N ALA A 387 -4.47 5.52 -21.34
CA ALA A 387 -3.36 4.62 -21.57
C ALA A 387 -3.80 3.21 -22.03
N ASP A 388 -3.19 2.73 -23.11
CA ASP A 388 -3.54 1.46 -23.73
C ASP A 388 -2.91 0.29 -22.94
N PHE A 389 -3.64 -0.81 -22.82
CA PHE A 389 -3.19 -1.96 -22.06
C PHE A 389 -2.19 -2.81 -22.87
N LEU A 390 -0.97 -2.98 -22.36
CA LEU A 390 0.06 -3.82 -23.00
C LEU A 390 0.18 -5.20 -22.36
N GLY A 391 -0.09 -5.33 -21.06
CA GLY A 391 -0.08 -6.62 -20.37
C GLY A 391 -0.10 -6.54 -18.85
N LYS A 392 -0.53 -7.61 -18.18
CA LYS A 392 -0.61 -7.69 -16.71
C LYS A 392 0.04 -8.98 -16.19
N VAL A 393 0.64 -8.90 -15.02
CA VAL A 393 1.04 -10.06 -14.22
C VAL A 393 0.50 -9.91 -12.80
N ALA A 394 0.08 -11.03 -12.21
CA ALA A 394 -0.41 -11.11 -10.85
C ALA A 394 0.42 -12.16 -10.09
N ILE A 395 1.07 -11.74 -9.00
CA ILE A 395 2.05 -12.54 -8.25
C ILE A 395 1.62 -12.59 -6.77
N PRO A 396 1.19 -13.76 -6.24
CA PRO A 396 0.90 -13.91 -4.82
C PRO A 396 2.15 -13.70 -3.99
N LEU A 397 2.05 -12.92 -2.91
CA LEU A 397 3.20 -12.63 -2.04
C LEU A 397 3.84 -13.91 -1.46
N LEU A 398 3.03 -14.94 -1.20
CA LEU A 398 3.50 -16.24 -0.69
C LEU A 398 4.37 -17.04 -1.67
N ASN A 399 4.30 -16.74 -2.97
CA ASN A 399 5.05 -17.47 -4.01
C ASN A 399 6.39 -16.79 -4.35
N ILE A 400 6.69 -15.67 -3.69
CA ILE A 400 7.85 -14.84 -4.01
C ILE A 400 9.10 -15.45 -3.38
N GLN A 401 10.14 -15.61 -4.19
CA GLN A 401 11.47 -15.99 -3.74
C GLN A 401 12.31 -14.73 -3.58
N ASN A 402 12.66 -14.42 -2.34
CA ASN A 402 13.41 -13.21 -2.02
C ASN A 402 14.78 -13.19 -2.72
N GLY A 403 15.11 -12.06 -3.34
CA GLY A 403 16.39 -11.78 -3.99
C GLY A 403 16.59 -12.43 -5.36
N GLU A 404 15.59 -13.15 -5.89
CA GLU A 404 15.70 -13.78 -7.22
C GLU A 404 15.14 -12.86 -8.31
N ARG A 405 15.96 -12.60 -9.34
CA ARG A 405 15.53 -11.92 -10.57
C ARG A 405 14.77 -12.90 -11.44
N LYS A 406 13.49 -12.65 -11.64
CA LYS A 406 12.62 -13.56 -12.40
C LYS A 406 11.93 -12.84 -13.56
N ALA A 407 11.85 -13.54 -14.68
CA ALA A 407 11.12 -13.09 -15.86
C ALA A 407 9.67 -13.58 -15.78
N TYR A 408 8.72 -12.67 -15.87
CA TYR A 408 7.29 -12.94 -15.81
C TYR A 408 6.65 -12.65 -17.17
N ALA A 409 6.02 -13.65 -17.78
CA ALA A 409 5.28 -13.46 -19.01
C ALA A 409 4.01 -12.64 -18.77
N LEU A 410 3.77 -11.64 -19.62
CA LEU A 410 2.59 -10.80 -19.54
C LEU A 410 1.34 -11.56 -20.00
N LYS A 411 0.20 -11.26 -19.38
CA LYS A 411 -1.11 -11.85 -19.67
C LYS A 411 -2.14 -10.78 -20.00
N SER A 412 -3.31 -11.22 -20.47
CA SER A 412 -4.46 -10.36 -20.74
C SER A 412 -4.96 -9.67 -19.46
N LYS A 413 -5.84 -8.66 -19.62
CA LYS A 413 -6.40 -7.91 -18.49
C LYS A 413 -7.07 -8.82 -17.45
N GLU A 414 -7.76 -9.87 -17.91
CA GLU A 414 -8.42 -10.87 -17.07
C GLU A 414 -7.51 -12.04 -16.64
N LEU A 415 -6.21 -11.99 -16.99
CA LEU A 415 -5.21 -13.04 -16.68
C LEU A 415 -5.52 -14.43 -17.27
N THR A 416 -6.46 -14.51 -18.22
CA THR A 416 -6.96 -15.76 -18.82
C THR A 416 -6.12 -16.23 -20.01
N GLY A 417 -5.49 -15.31 -20.74
CA GLY A 417 -4.70 -15.61 -21.93
C GLY A 417 -3.29 -15.01 -21.89
N PRO A 418 -2.31 -15.60 -22.61
CA PRO A 418 -0.98 -15.03 -22.75
C PRO A 418 -1.02 -13.75 -23.59
N THR A 419 -0.15 -12.80 -23.28
CA THR A 419 0.08 -11.57 -24.06
C THR A 419 1.54 -11.51 -24.46
N LYS A 420 1.85 -10.74 -25.51
CA LYS A 420 3.24 -10.56 -25.94
C LYS A 420 4.00 -9.73 -24.92
N GLY A 421 5.19 -10.20 -24.56
CA GLY A 421 6.12 -9.48 -23.70
C GLY A 421 6.38 -10.16 -22.37
N VAL A 422 7.55 -9.87 -21.80
CA VAL A 422 8.04 -10.40 -20.53
C VAL A 422 8.55 -9.24 -19.69
N ILE A 423 8.23 -9.22 -18.40
CA ILE A 423 8.73 -8.23 -17.44
C ILE A 423 9.70 -8.88 -16.44
N PHE A 424 10.83 -8.22 -16.19
CA PHE A 424 11.86 -8.67 -15.25
C PHE A 424 11.69 -7.94 -13.92
N LEU A 425 11.43 -8.70 -12.87
CA LEU A 425 11.18 -8.21 -11.52
C LEU A 425 12.10 -8.93 -10.53
N GLU A 426 12.54 -8.22 -9.51
CA GLU A 426 13.19 -8.77 -8.31
C GLU A 426 12.36 -8.33 -7.11
N ILE A 427 11.90 -9.27 -6.29
CA ILE A 427 10.93 -8.98 -5.24
C ILE A 427 11.40 -9.59 -3.92
N ASP A 428 11.37 -8.80 -2.86
CA ASP A 428 11.75 -9.19 -1.50
C ASP A 428 10.57 -8.98 -0.55
N VAL A 429 10.11 -10.05 0.10
CA VAL A 429 9.02 -10.00 1.08
C VAL A 429 9.54 -10.33 2.48
N ILE A 430 9.33 -9.44 3.44
CA ILE A 430 9.63 -9.65 4.86
C ILE A 430 8.33 -9.54 5.64
N TYR A 431 7.94 -10.58 6.36
CA TYR A 431 6.69 -10.55 7.13
C TYR A 431 6.81 -11.38 8.42
N ASN A 432 5.94 -11.08 9.38
CA ASN A 432 5.82 -11.86 10.60
C ASN A 432 4.74 -12.93 10.43
N VAL A 433 5.13 -14.20 10.52
CA VAL A 433 4.24 -15.37 10.31
C VAL A 433 3.07 -15.39 11.30
N VAL A 434 3.31 -15.06 12.56
CA VAL A 434 2.26 -15.09 13.61
C VAL A 434 1.25 -13.96 13.39
N LYS A 435 1.74 -12.75 13.07
CA LYS A 435 0.86 -11.62 12.71
C LYS A 435 0.03 -11.94 11.47
N ALA A 436 0.66 -12.49 10.44
CA ALA A 436 -0.02 -12.92 9.22
C ALA A 436 -1.09 -13.96 9.54
N GLY A 437 -0.77 -14.96 10.36
CA GLY A 437 -1.70 -15.99 10.81
C GLY A 437 -2.92 -15.42 11.54
N MET A 438 -2.73 -14.51 12.49
CA MET A 438 -3.86 -13.86 13.17
C MET A 438 -4.67 -12.97 12.21
N ARG A 439 -4.01 -12.28 11.27
CA ARG A 439 -4.70 -11.46 10.26
C ARG A 439 -5.62 -12.30 9.39
N THR A 440 -5.32 -13.59 9.17
CA THR A 440 -6.16 -14.51 8.39
C THR A 440 -7.56 -14.79 8.95
N LEU A 441 -7.84 -14.37 10.18
CA LEU A 441 -9.14 -14.52 10.84
C LEU A 441 -9.97 -13.23 10.80
N ILE A 442 -9.40 -12.13 10.32
CA ILE A 442 -10.04 -10.82 10.21
C ILE A 442 -10.51 -10.65 8.75
N PRO A 443 -11.66 -10.02 8.45
CA PRO A 443 -12.12 -9.85 7.07
C PRO A 443 -11.08 -9.19 6.17
N ILE A 444 -11.08 -9.61 4.90
CA ILE A 444 -10.24 -9.05 3.83
C ILE A 444 -10.64 -7.59 3.59
N GLU A 445 -9.67 -6.71 3.38
CA GLU A 445 -9.93 -5.32 2.98
C GLU A 445 -10.56 -5.28 1.57
N GLN A 446 -11.70 -4.61 1.44
CA GLN A 446 -12.34 -4.42 0.14
C GLN A 446 -11.46 -3.55 -0.76
N LYS A 447 -11.29 -3.96 -2.02
CA LYS A 447 -10.61 -3.16 -3.04
C LYS A 447 -11.58 -2.06 -3.47
N TYR A 448 -11.21 -0.79 -3.32
CA TYR A 448 -12.12 0.32 -3.63
C TYR A 448 -12.31 0.56 -5.14
N ILE A 449 -11.44 -0.02 -5.96
CA ILE A 449 -11.45 0.06 -7.41
C ILE A 449 -11.80 -1.33 -7.94
N GLU A 450 -13.10 -1.62 -8.07
CA GLU A 450 -13.61 -2.82 -8.72
C GLU A 450 -14.31 -2.43 -10.03
N ASP A 451 -13.92 -3.09 -11.13
CA ASP A 451 -14.60 -2.96 -12.44
C ASP A 451 -16.02 -3.54 -12.31
N GLU A 452 -17.04 -2.82 -12.81
CA GLU A 452 -18.44 -3.26 -12.72
C GLU A 452 -18.64 -4.66 -13.34
N PRO A 453 -19.34 -5.59 -12.65
CA PRO A 453 -19.54 -6.94 -13.14
C PRO A 453 -20.40 -6.93 -14.41
N ARG A 454 -19.78 -7.26 -15.56
CA ARG A 454 -20.49 -7.41 -16.83
C ARG A 454 -21.15 -8.78 -16.92
N VAL A 455 -22.44 -8.80 -17.24
CA VAL A 455 -23.19 -10.06 -17.45
C VAL A 455 -22.67 -10.77 -18.69
N SER A 456 -22.02 -11.92 -18.47
CA SER A 456 -21.61 -12.81 -19.56
C SER A 456 -22.37 -14.12 -19.47
N LYS A 457 -23.04 -14.49 -20.57
CA LYS A 457 -23.73 -15.78 -20.71
C LYS A 457 -22.77 -16.97 -20.53
N GLN A 458 -21.51 -16.81 -20.93
CA GLN A 458 -20.48 -17.84 -20.78
C GLN A 458 -20.09 -18.05 -19.32
N LEU A 459 -19.92 -16.96 -18.55
CA LEU A 459 -19.61 -17.02 -17.11
C LEU A 459 -20.72 -17.69 -16.31
N LEU A 460 -21.98 -17.35 -16.62
CA LEU A 460 -23.16 -17.98 -16.01
C LEU A 460 -23.20 -19.50 -16.23
N LEU A 461 -23.01 -19.94 -17.47
CA LEU A 461 -23.00 -21.37 -17.81
C LEU A 461 -21.84 -22.11 -17.13
N GLN A 462 -20.67 -21.48 -17.09
CA GLN A 462 -19.49 -22.02 -16.41
C GLN A 462 -19.73 -22.16 -14.90
N ASN A 463 -20.29 -21.14 -14.25
CA ASN A 463 -20.61 -21.17 -12.82
C ASN A 463 -21.70 -22.21 -12.50
N PHE A 464 -22.73 -22.33 -13.33
CA PHE A 464 -23.73 -23.38 -13.19
C PHE A 464 -23.13 -24.78 -13.27
N ASN A 465 -22.24 -25.02 -14.24
CA ASN A 465 -21.55 -26.31 -14.36
C ASN A 465 -20.64 -26.61 -13.16
N ARG A 466 -19.99 -25.60 -12.56
CA ARG A 466 -19.22 -25.73 -11.32
C ARG A 466 -20.12 -26.17 -10.15
N VAL A 467 -21.26 -25.51 -9.96
CA VAL A 467 -22.23 -25.87 -8.91
C VAL A 467 -22.82 -27.26 -9.15
N ARG A 468 -23.21 -27.59 -10.39
CA ARG A 468 -23.75 -28.91 -10.76
C ARG A 468 -22.77 -30.04 -10.39
N ARG A 469 -21.47 -29.86 -10.62
CA ARG A 469 -20.46 -30.84 -10.21
C ARG A 469 -20.44 -31.06 -8.69
N CYS A 470 -20.47 -29.99 -7.90
CA CYS A 470 -20.53 -30.09 -6.44
C CYS A 470 -21.80 -30.80 -5.97
N ILE A 471 -22.96 -30.47 -6.55
CA ILE A 471 -24.24 -31.11 -6.21
C ILE A 471 -24.24 -32.58 -6.62
N MET A 472 -23.72 -32.92 -7.81
CA MET A 472 -23.64 -34.32 -8.27
C MET A 472 -22.74 -35.17 -7.38
N LEU A 473 -21.64 -34.62 -6.84
CA LEU A 473 -20.83 -35.31 -5.83
C LEU A 473 -21.64 -35.62 -4.57
N LEU A 474 -22.42 -34.66 -4.07
CA LEU A 474 -23.28 -34.88 -2.90
C LEU A 474 -24.36 -35.93 -3.16
N ILE A 475 -24.99 -35.89 -4.34
CA ILE A 475 -25.99 -36.89 -4.74
C ILE A 475 -25.34 -38.27 -4.84
N ASN A 476 -24.16 -38.39 -5.45
CA ASN A 476 -23.45 -39.67 -5.56
C ASN A 476 -23.07 -40.24 -4.19
N VAL A 477 -22.62 -39.41 -3.25
CA VAL A 477 -22.35 -39.82 -1.86
C VAL A 477 -23.65 -40.26 -1.16
N GLY A 478 -24.74 -39.50 -1.34
CA GLY A 478 -26.05 -39.86 -0.81
C GLY A 478 -26.56 -41.20 -1.34
N CYS A 479 -26.48 -41.42 -2.66
CA CYS A 479 -26.82 -42.70 -3.28
C CYS A 479 -25.92 -43.83 -2.78
N TYR A 480 -24.63 -43.59 -2.58
CA TYR A 480 -23.71 -44.59 -2.02
C TYR A 480 -24.09 -44.99 -0.59
N ILE A 481 -24.45 -44.01 0.26
CA ILE A 481 -24.94 -44.27 1.61
C ILE A 481 -26.26 -45.05 1.56
N ASN A 482 -27.18 -44.67 0.67
CA ASN A 482 -28.45 -45.37 0.49
C ASN A 482 -28.23 -46.83 0.03
N SER A 483 -27.32 -47.06 -0.92
CA SER A 483 -26.89 -48.39 -1.37
C SER A 483 -26.33 -49.24 -0.21
N CYS A 484 -25.63 -48.62 0.74
CA CYS A 484 -25.17 -49.31 1.95
C CYS A 484 -26.35 -49.71 2.86
N PHE A 485 -27.36 -48.85 3.02
CA PHE A 485 -28.56 -49.16 3.83
C PHE A 485 -29.50 -50.17 3.18
N GLU A 486 -29.57 -50.20 1.85
CA GLU A 486 -30.39 -51.14 1.07
C GLU A 486 -29.70 -52.51 0.87
N TRP A 487 -28.47 -52.67 1.35
CA TRP A 487 -27.69 -53.93 1.26
C TRP A 487 -27.45 -54.41 -0.18
N GLU A 488 -27.39 -53.50 -1.16
CA GLU A 488 -27.13 -53.86 -2.56
C GLU A 488 -25.79 -54.61 -2.73
N SER A 489 -24.80 -54.30 -1.89
CA SER A 489 -23.55 -55.05 -1.77
C SER A 489 -23.33 -55.49 -0.33
N PRO A 490 -23.50 -56.78 -0.01
CA PRO A 490 -23.43 -57.25 1.38
C PRO A 490 -22.06 -57.02 2.02
N GLN A 491 -20.97 -57.09 1.26
CA GLN A 491 -19.61 -56.84 1.78
C GLN A 491 -19.40 -55.37 2.20
N ARG A 492 -19.94 -54.43 1.41
CA ARG A 492 -19.82 -52.99 1.70
C ARG A 492 -20.71 -52.60 2.87
N SER A 493 -21.95 -53.09 2.90
CA SER A 493 -22.91 -52.82 3.96
C SER A 493 -22.48 -53.41 5.30
N ILE A 494 -21.92 -54.63 5.34
CA ILE A 494 -21.36 -55.20 6.58
C ILE A 494 -20.21 -54.35 7.10
N CYS A 495 -19.27 -53.96 6.22
CA CYS A 495 -18.14 -53.12 6.60
C CYS A 495 -18.60 -51.76 7.13
N ALA A 496 -19.52 -51.09 6.42
CA ALA A 496 -20.11 -49.83 6.82
C ALA A 496 -20.87 -49.93 8.15
N PHE A 497 -21.62 -51.01 8.38
CA PHE A 497 -22.35 -51.26 9.62
C PHE A 497 -21.41 -51.49 10.81
N LEU A 498 -20.38 -52.32 10.65
CA LEU A 498 -19.37 -52.55 11.70
C LEU A 498 -18.63 -51.26 12.04
N LEU A 499 -18.27 -50.46 11.02
CA LEU A 499 -17.65 -49.16 11.21
C LEU A 499 -18.59 -48.20 11.94
N PHE A 500 -19.88 -48.15 11.57
CA PHE A 500 -20.89 -47.33 12.24
C PHE A 500 -21.02 -47.70 13.72
N VAL A 501 -21.17 -48.99 14.04
CA VAL A 501 -21.29 -49.46 15.43
C VAL A 501 -20.04 -49.11 16.23
N LEU A 502 -18.84 -49.35 15.68
CA LEU A 502 -17.57 -49.03 16.33
C LEU A 502 -17.44 -47.51 16.59
N VAL A 503 -17.76 -46.69 15.59
CA VAL A 503 -17.66 -45.23 15.68
C VAL A 503 -18.65 -44.70 16.70
N VAL A 504 -19.93 -45.05 16.62
CA VAL A 504 -20.96 -44.54 17.54
C VAL A 504 -20.69 -44.97 18.98
N TRP A 505 -20.21 -46.20 19.19
CA TRP A 505 -19.89 -46.69 20.54
C TRP A 505 -18.71 -45.95 21.19
N ASN A 506 -17.73 -45.49 20.41
CA ASN A 506 -16.52 -44.82 20.90
C ASN A 506 -16.51 -43.31 20.55
N PHE A 507 -17.64 -42.74 20.19
CA PHE A 507 -17.69 -41.36 19.69
C PHE A 507 -17.52 -40.35 20.83
N GLU A 508 -16.41 -39.62 20.79
CA GLU A 508 -16.17 -38.45 21.62
C GLU A 508 -16.02 -37.20 20.74
N LEU A 509 -16.39 -36.03 21.26
CA LEU A 509 -16.44 -34.78 20.48
C LEU A 509 -15.08 -34.37 19.86
N TYR A 510 -13.96 -34.70 20.51
CA TYR A 510 -12.62 -34.39 19.98
C TYR A 510 -12.28 -35.20 18.72
N MET A 511 -13.00 -36.31 18.45
CA MET A 511 -12.80 -37.13 17.26
C MET A 511 -13.18 -36.38 15.99
N VAL A 512 -14.09 -35.39 16.04
CA VAL A 512 -14.52 -34.63 14.86
C VAL A 512 -13.38 -33.79 14.27
N PRO A 513 -12.69 -32.91 15.03
CA PRO A 513 -11.48 -32.24 14.53
C PRO A 513 -10.35 -33.21 14.13
N LEU A 514 -10.21 -34.33 14.84
CA LEU A 514 -9.17 -35.32 14.58
C LEU A 514 -9.37 -36.04 13.23
N VAL A 515 -10.60 -36.38 12.86
CA VAL A 515 -10.93 -36.95 11.53
C VAL A 515 -10.59 -35.95 10.42
N LEU A 516 -10.89 -34.65 10.60
CA LEU A 516 -10.53 -33.62 9.63
C LEU A 516 -9.00 -33.47 9.48
N LEU A 517 -8.26 -33.58 10.58
CA LEU A 517 -6.79 -33.57 10.59
C LEU A 517 -6.23 -34.79 9.83
N MET A 518 -6.81 -35.98 10.06
CA MET A 518 -6.44 -37.21 9.33
C MET A 518 -6.66 -37.08 7.82
N LEU A 519 -7.74 -36.43 7.37
CA LEU A 519 -7.98 -36.16 5.95
C LEU A 519 -6.92 -35.22 5.36
N LEU A 520 -6.56 -34.14 6.07
CA LEU A 520 -5.49 -33.23 5.66
C LEU A 520 -4.13 -33.93 5.56
N ALA A 521 -3.80 -34.77 6.55
CA ALA A 521 -2.56 -35.54 6.60
C ALA A 521 -2.51 -36.60 5.50
N TRP A 522 -3.63 -37.29 5.24
CA TRP A 522 -3.73 -38.26 4.15
C TRP A 522 -3.49 -37.61 2.79
N ASN A 523 -4.11 -36.46 2.53
CA ASN A 523 -3.90 -35.72 1.27
C ASN A 523 -2.46 -35.20 1.14
N TYR A 524 -1.84 -34.76 2.24
CA TYR A 524 -0.42 -34.38 2.23
C TYR A 524 0.48 -35.55 1.82
N ILE A 525 0.24 -36.73 2.39
CA ILE A 525 1.01 -37.95 2.07
C ILE A 525 0.82 -38.36 0.61
N LEU A 526 -0.41 -38.26 0.07
CA LEU A 526 -0.67 -38.56 -1.33
C LEU A 526 0.10 -37.63 -2.28
N ILE A 527 0.15 -36.34 -1.98
CA ILE A 527 0.93 -35.36 -2.74
C ILE A 527 2.43 -35.64 -2.60
N ALA A 528 2.91 -35.95 -1.39
CA ALA A 528 4.31 -36.29 -1.13
C ALA A 528 4.76 -37.60 -1.81
N LEU A 529 3.85 -38.55 -2.02
CA LEU A 529 4.10 -39.79 -2.76
C LEU A 529 4.12 -39.58 -4.29
N GLY A 530 3.95 -38.34 -4.77
CA GLY A 530 3.97 -38.00 -6.19
C GLY A 530 2.80 -38.57 -7.00
N LYS A 531 1.75 -39.08 -6.31
CA LYS A 531 0.56 -39.62 -6.97
C LYS A 531 -0.40 -38.46 -7.25
N ASP A 532 -0.03 -37.65 -8.23
CA ASP A 532 -0.85 -36.54 -8.73
C ASP A 532 -2.25 -37.07 -9.10
N THR A 533 -3.22 -36.85 -8.21
CA THR A 533 -4.64 -37.07 -8.49
C THR A 533 -5.24 -35.84 -9.19
N ARG A 534 -4.42 -35.13 -9.97
CA ARG A 534 -4.88 -34.18 -11.00
C ARG A 534 -5.32 -35.00 -12.21
N HIS A 535 -6.36 -35.80 -12.05
CA HIS A 535 -7.12 -36.21 -13.23
C HIS A 535 -7.71 -34.92 -13.80
N GLY A 536 -7.12 -34.46 -14.89
CA GLY A 536 -7.79 -33.56 -15.81
C GLY A 536 -9.02 -34.29 -16.28
N ASP A 537 -10.16 -33.98 -15.69
CA ASP A 537 -11.44 -34.38 -16.23
C ASP A 537 -11.52 -33.77 -17.63
N VAL A 538 -11.26 -34.61 -18.64
CA VAL A 538 -11.49 -34.29 -20.04
C VAL A 538 -12.98 -34.01 -20.16
N VAL A 539 -13.31 -32.73 -20.31
CA VAL A 539 -14.68 -32.27 -20.53
C VAL A 539 -15.14 -32.84 -21.88
N SER A 540 -15.97 -33.88 -21.84
CA SER A 540 -16.80 -34.25 -22.97
C SER A 540 -17.83 -33.14 -23.19
N SER A 541 -17.74 -32.50 -24.35
CA SER A 541 -18.68 -31.49 -24.83
C SER A 541 -20.04 -32.14 -25.09
N ASP A 542 -20.91 -32.20 -24.08
CA ASP A 542 -22.33 -32.44 -24.32
C ASP A 542 -22.98 -31.15 -24.82
N SER A 543 -23.23 -31.15 -26.12
CA SER A 543 -24.11 -30.24 -26.82
C SER A 543 -25.58 -30.49 -26.45
N GLU A 544 -26.35 -29.40 -26.47
CA GLU A 544 -27.83 -29.29 -26.41
C GLU A 544 -28.43 -29.06 -25.01
N ARG A 545 -29.42 -28.17 -24.81
CA ARG A 545 -30.38 -27.54 -25.73
C ARG A 545 -30.42 -26.02 -25.58
N LYS A 546 -30.51 -25.35 -26.73
CA LYS A 546 -30.90 -23.93 -26.85
C LYS A 546 -32.40 -23.81 -26.59
N GLY A 547 -32.78 -22.89 -25.71
CA GLY A 547 -34.18 -22.45 -25.60
C GLY A 547 -34.40 -21.48 -24.45
N PHE A 548 -34.81 -20.26 -24.80
CA PHE A 548 -35.31 -19.19 -23.92
C PHE A 548 -34.31 -18.37 -23.13
N MET A 549 -33.55 -17.50 -23.81
CA MET A 549 -32.98 -16.29 -23.18
C MET A 549 -32.86 -15.13 -24.19
N ASN A 550 -33.93 -14.86 -24.94
CA ASN A 550 -34.02 -13.68 -25.81
C ASN A 550 -35.09 -12.67 -25.34
N LYS A 551 -35.55 -12.78 -24.08
CA LYS A 551 -36.62 -11.93 -23.58
C LYS A 551 -36.38 -11.42 -22.17
N LEU A 552 -35.14 -11.05 -21.80
CA LEU A 552 -34.83 -10.62 -20.44
C LEU A 552 -33.79 -9.49 -20.41
N TYR A 553 -34.21 -8.30 -20.87
CA TYR A 553 -33.53 -7.04 -20.53
C TYR A 553 -34.06 -6.42 -19.22
N ALA A 554 -35.13 -6.97 -18.64
CA ALA A 554 -35.70 -6.56 -17.35
C ALA A 554 -35.28 -7.45 -16.15
N ILE A 555 -34.50 -8.51 -16.39
CA ILE A 555 -34.02 -9.46 -15.35
C ILE A 555 -32.49 -9.42 -15.28
N GLN A 556 -31.84 -8.40 -15.85
CA GLN A 556 -30.38 -8.29 -15.78
C GLN A 556 -29.88 -8.31 -14.32
N ASP A 557 -30.54 -7.59 -13.43
CA ASP A 557 -30.17 -7.53 -12.00
C ASP A 557 -30.42 -8.85 -11.26
N VAL A 558 -31.52 -9.54 -11.58
CA VAL A 558 -31.82 -10.86 -11.01
C VAL A 558 -30.84 -11.90 -11.57
N CYS A 559 -30.48 -11.83 -12.84
CA CYS A 559 -29.45 -12.67 -13.45
C CYS A 559 -28.08 -12.42 -12.83
N ILE A 560 -27.71 -11.17 -12.54
CA ILE A 560 -26.47 -10.82 -11.83
C ILE A 560 -26.51 -11.39 -10.40
N SER A 561 -27.62 -11.21 -9.69
CA SER A 561 -27.77 -11.75 -8.33
C SER A 561 -27.66 -13.27 -8.30
N VAL A 562 -28.31 -13.97 -9.24
CA VAL A 562 -28.20 -15.43 -9.39
C VAL A 562 -26.79 -15.84 -9.80
N GLN A 563 -26.14 -15.10 -10.70
CA GLN A 563 -24.76 -15.33 -11.10
C GLN A 563 -23.81 -15.26 -9.90
N ASN A 564 -23.95 -14.21 -9.09
CA ASN A 564 -23.14 -13.98 -7.90
C ASN A 564 -23.40 -15.04 -6.84
N ALA A 565 -24.66 -15.40 -6.57
CA ALA A 565 -25.00 -16.45 -5.62
C ALA A 565 -24.46 -17.83 -6.04
N LEU A 566 -24.58 -18.18 -7.33
CA LEU A 566 -24.00 -19.42 -7.86
C LEU A 566 -22.47 -19.42 -7.78
N ASP A 567 -21.82 -18.27 -8.04
CA ASP A 567 -20.38 -18.14 -7.92
C ASP A 567 -19.90 -18.23 -6.47
N GLU A 568 -20.62 -17.63 -5.52
CA GLU A 568 -20.34 -17.75 -4.08
C GLU A 568 -20.41 -19.20 -3.61
N VAL A 569 -21.45 -19.95 -4.01
CA VAL A 569 -21.60 -21.36 -3.64
C VAL A 569 -20.53 -22.23 -4.30
N ALA A 570 -20.28 -22.05 -5.60
CA ALA A 570 -19.24 -22.78 -6.32
C ALA A 570 -17.85 -22.50 -5.73
N SER A 571 -17.53 -21.22 -5.52
CA SER A 571 -16.24 -20.81 -4.97
C SER A 571 -16.06 -21.28 -3.53
N CYS A 572 -17.08 -21.27 -2.68
CA CYS A 572 -16.99 -21.80 -1.32
C CYS A 572 -16.65 -23.30 -1.32
N GLY A 573 -17.32 -24.11 -2.14
CA GLY A 573 -17.03 -25.55 -2.27
C GLY A 573 -15.60 -25.80 -2.77
N GLU A 574 -15.16 -25.06 -3.79
CA GLU A 574 -13.80 -25.15 -4.32
C GLU A 574 -12.75 -24.70 -3.30
N ARG A 575 -12.99 -23.64 -2.53
CA ARG A 575 -12.11 -23.16 -1.46
C ARG A 575 -11.92 -24.19 -0.35
N ILE A 576 -12.99 -24.84 0.07
CA ILE A 576 -12.92 -25.94 1.04
C ILE A 576 -12.05 -27.06 0.46
N LYS A 577 -12.36 -27.53 -0.75
CA LYS A 577 -11.58 -28.56 -1.45
C LYS A 577 -10.09 -28.19 -1.56
N ASN A 578 -9.78 -26.95 -1.91
CA ASN A 578 -8.42 -26.44 -2.09
C ASN A 578 -7.65 -26.32 -0.78
N THR A 579 -8.35 -26.10 0.34
CA THR A 579 -7.76 -26.16 1.69
C THR A 579 -7.28 -27.58 2.01
N PHE A 580 -8.11 -28.60 1.69
CA PHE A 580 -7.77 -30.01 1.90
C PHE A 580 -6.74 -30.56 0.91
N ASN A 581 -6.66 -29.98 -0.29
CA ASN A 581 -5.73 -30.37 -1.34
C ASN A 581 -4.39 -29.62 -1.30
N TRP A 582 -4.11 -28.85 -0.24
CA TRP A 582 -2.84 -28.14 -0.07
C TRP A 582 -2.51 -27.14 -1.17
N THR A 583 -3.52 -26.54 -1.81
CA THR A 583 -3.32 -25.53 -2.87
C THR A 583 -2.55 -24.31 -2.36
N VAL A 584 -2.79 -23.89 -1.10
CA VAL A 584 -2.02 -22.86 -0.40
C VAL A 584 -1.49 -23.43 0.92
N PRO A 585 -0.22 -23.89 0.97
CA PRO A 585 0.33 -24.59 2.13
C PRO A 585 0.26 -23.81 3.45
N PHE A 586 0.40 -22.47 3.41
CA PHE A 586 0.27 -21.61 4.60
C PHE A 586 -1.10 -21.78 5.29
N LEU A 587 -2.19 -21.74 4.51
CA LEU A 587 -3.56 -21.82 5.03
C LEU A 587 -3.87 -23.23 5.53
N SER A 588 -3.46 -24.28 4.80
CA SER A 588 -3.63 -25.67 5.25
C SER A 588 -2.87 -25.95 6.57
N TRP A 589 -1.67 -25.38 6.74
CA TRP A 589 -0.93 -25.47 8.01
C TRP A 589 -1.63 -24.74 9.16
N LEU A 590 -2.17 -23.55 8.89
CA LEU A 590 -2.96 -22.81 9.87
C LEU A 590 -4.21 -23.61 10.28
N SER A 591 -4.88 -24.27 9.32
CA SER A 591 -5.99 -25.19 9.61
C SER A 591 -5.56 -26.36 10.49
N ILE A 592 -4.38 -26.96 10.27
CA ILE A 592 -3.85 -28.02 11.12
C ILE A 592 -3.62 -27.51 12.54
N VAL A 593 -2.96 -26.37 12.71
CA VAL A 593 -2.70 -25.79 14.04
C VAL A 593 -4.02 -25.48 14.76
N ALA A 594 -5.00 -24.91 14.05
CA ALA A 594 -6.32 -24.62 14.59
C ALA A 594 -7.07 -25.91 14.98
N LEU A 595 -7.04 -26.95 14.14
CA LEU A 595 -7.66 -28.25 14.42
C LEU A 595 -6.98 -28.99 15.57
N CYS A 596 -5.64 -28.93 15.69
CA CYS A 596 -4.90 -29.45 16.83
C CYS A 596 -5.31 -28.74 18.13
N ALA A 597 -5.35 -27.40 18.13
CA ALA A 597 -5.78 -26.62 19.27
C ALA A 597 -7.24 -26.91 19.64
N ALA A 598 -8.13 -27.05 18.65
CA ALA A 598 -9.52 -27.44 18.87
C ALA A 598 -9.64 -28.85 19.44
N THR A 599 -8.84 -29.81 18.96
CA THR A 599 -8.80 -31.19 19.49
C THR A 599 -8.41 -31.19 20.96
N LEU A 600 -7.34 -30.45 21.32
CA LEU A 600 -6.89 -30.32 22.71
C LEU A 600 -7.95 -29.62 23.58
N ALA A 601 -8.56 -28.54 23.09
CA ALA A 601 -9.59 -27.80 23.81
C ALA A 601 -10.82 -28.68 24.10
N VAL A 602 -11.33 -29.41 23.10
CA VAL A 602 -12.50 -30.28 23.27
C VAL A 602 -12.17 -31.54 24.09
N TYR A 603 -10.90 -31.97 24.13
CA TYR A 603 -10.44 -33.07 24.98
C TYR A 603 -10.41 -32.67 26.47
N PHE A 604 -9.85 -31.49 26.80
CA PHE A 604 -9.71 -31.05 28.19
C PHE A 604 -10.93 -30.29 28.74
N ILE A 605 -11.71 -29.62 27.89
CA ILE A 605 -12.81 -28.74 28.29
C ILE A 605 -14.14 -29.39 27.93
N PRO A 606 -14.98 -29.73 28.92
CA PRO A 606 -16.33 -30.23 28.66
C PRO A 606 -17.16 -29.24 27.81
N LEU A 607 -17.95 -29.78 26.87
CA LEU A 607 -18.78 -29.02 25.92
C LEU A 607 -19.59 -27.89 26.58
N ARG A 608 -20.14 -28.14 27.78
CA ARG A 608 -20.95 -27.16 28.53
C ARG A 608 -20.22 -25.83 28.76
N TYR A 609 -18.93 -25.86 29.03
CA TYR A 609 -18.15 -24.65 29.28
C TYR A 609 -17.82 -23.91 27.97
N ILE A 610 -17.60 -24.65 26.88
CA ILE A 610 -17.38 -24.08 25.55
C ILE A 610 -18.65 -23.34 25.08
N VAL A 611 -19.82 -23.98 25.21
CA VAL A 611 -21.12 -23.38 24.86
C VAL A 611 -21.43 -22.17 25.74
N LEU A 612 -21.15 -22.25 27.04
CA LEU A 612 -21.33 -21.12 27.96
C LEU A 612 -20.43 -19.94 27.59
N ALA A 613 -19.14 -20.18 27.36
CA ALA A 613 -18.18 -19.15 26.96
C ALA A 613 -18.55 -18.52 25.61
N TRP A 614 -18.95 -19.33 24.63
CA TRP A 614 -19.44 -18.85 23.34
C TRP A 614 -20.70 -18.00 23.49
N GLY A 615 -21.67 -18.45 24.29
CA GLY A 615 -22.90 -17.71 24.58
C GLY A 615 -22.61 -16.36 25.23
N VAL A 616 -21.81 -16.34 26.30
CA VAL A 616 -21.40 -15.11 26.98
C VAL A 616 -20.69 -14.15 26.01
N ASN A 617 -19.73 -14.63 25.23
CA ASN A 617 -19.05 -13.78 24.23
C ASN A 617 -20.05 -13.20 23.22
N LYS A 618 -20.97 -14.01 22.70
CA LYS A 618 -21.95 -13.55 21.70
C LYS A 618 -22.93 -12.51 22.25
N PHE A 619 -23.41 -12.67 23.49
CA PHE A 619 -24.30 -11.70 24.13
C PHE A 619 -23.56 -10.41 24.57
N THR A 620 -22.29 -10.50 24.92
CA THR A 620 -21.48 -9.36 25.39
C THR A 620 -20.76 -8.60 24.27
N LYS A 621 -20.57 -9.19 23.07
CA LYS A 621 -19.81 -8.60 21.96
C LYS A 621 -20.33 -7.20 21.56
N LYS A 622 -21.65 -7.05 21.36
CA LYS A 622 -22.27 -5.76 21.00
C LYS A 622 -22.35 -4.75 22.15
N LEU A 623 -22.24 -5.22 23.40
CA LEU A 623 -22.15 -4.36 24.59
C LEU A 623 -20.74 -3.78 24.77
N ARG A 624 -19.71 -4.54 24.38
CA ARG A 624 -18.30 -4.15 24.52
C ARG A 624 -17.81 -3.28 23.37
N ASP A 625 -18.31 -3.49 22.16
CA ASP A 625 -17.98 -2.67 20.99
C ASP A 625 -19.24 -2.45 20.12
N PRO A 626 -19.87 -1.26 20.19
CA PRO A 626 -21.09 -0.96 19.44
C PRO A 626 -20.87 -0.87 17.92
N TYR A 627 -19.62 -0.80 17.45
CA TYR A 627 -19.28 -0.73 16.02
C TYR A 627 -18.69 -2.03 15.47
N SER A 628 -18.71 -3.13 16.24
CA SER A 628 -18.20 -4.42 15.76
C SER A 628 -19.08 -4.95 14.63
N ILE A 629 -18.49 -5.17 13.45
CA ILE A 629 -19.16 -5.83 12.34
C ILE A 629 -19.29 -7.32 12.67
N ASP A 630 -20.50 -7.88 12.56
CA ASP A 630 -20.73 -9.31 12.73
C ASP A 630 -19.99 -10.06 11.59
N ASN A 631 -18.90 -10.73 11.92
CA ASN A 631 -18.08 -11.49 10.97
C ASN A 631 -18.09 -12.98 11.30
N ASN A 632 -17.91 -13.83 10.28
CA ASN A 632 -17.78 -15.27 10.44
C ASN A 632 -16.34 -15.68 10.14
N GLU A 633 -15.57 -15.95 11.18
CA GLU A 633 -14.12 -16.24 11.09
C GLU A 633 -13.80 -17.39 10.12
N LEU A 634 -14.67 -18.40 10.04
CA LEU A 634 -14.49 -19.53 9.11
C LEU A 634 -14.71 -19.10 7.66
N LEU A 635 -15.69 -18.24 7.40
CA LEU A 635 -15.93 -17.68 6.07
C LEU A 635 -14.78 -16.73 5.68
N ASP A 636 -14.31 -15.93 6.63
CA ASP A 636 -13.17 -15.03 6.44
C ASP A 636 -11.89 -15.82 6.11
N PHE A 637 -11.65 -16.93 6.81
CA PHE A 637 -10.55 -17.85 6.49
C PHE A 637 -10.71 -18.47 5.09
N LEU A 638 -11.88 -19.02 4.77
CA LEU A 638 -12.13 -19.63 3.46
C LEU A 638 -12.04 -18.62 2.32
N SER A 639 -12.43 -17.36 2.56
CA SER A 639 -12.36 -16.31 1.54
C SER A 639 -10.95 -16.04 1.03
N ARG A 640 -9.91 -16.36 1.83
CA ARG A 640 -8.49 -16.24 1.47
C ARG A 640 -7.96 -17.38 0.64
N VAL A 641 -8.66 -18.51 0.63
CA VAL A 641 -8.29 -19.64 -0.21
C VAL A 641 -8.71 -19.29 -1.65
N PRO A 642 -7.86 -19.50 -2.66
CA PRO A 642 -8.24 -19.24 -4.03
C PRO A 642 -9.21 -20.31 -4.55
N SER A 643 -10.20 -19.88 -5.34
CA SER A 643 -11.09 -20.78 -6.10
C SER A 643 -10.37 -21.38 -7.31
N ASP A 644 -10.91 -22.43 -7.93
CA ASP A 644 -10.24 -23.11 -9.06
C ASP A 644 -10.02 -22.15 -10.24
N VAL A 645 -10.93 -21.19 -10.43
CA VAL A 645 -10.80 -20.14 -11.45
C VAL A 645 -9.62 -19.21 -11.15
N GLN A 646 -9.43 -18.82 -9.90
CA GLN A 646 -8.34 -17.95 -9.46
C GLN A 646 -6.98 -18.67 -9.53
N VAL A 647 -6.95 -19.98 -9.27
CA VAL A 647 -5.74 -20.80 -9.38
C VAL A 647 -5.27 -20.95 -10.84
N VAL A 648 -6.18 -21.00 -11.81
CA VAL A 648 -5.82 -21.07 -13.23
C VAL A 648 -5.20 -19.75 -13.72
N GLY A 649 -5.70 -18.61 -13.25
CA GLY A 649 -5.15 -17.30 -13.58
C GLY A 649 -3.79 -17.01 -12.92
N ILE A 650 -3.54 -17.59 -11.75
CA ILE A 650 -2.38 -17.29 -10.91
C ILE A 650 -1.66 -18.59 -10.49
N PRO A 651 -0.44 -18.86 -10.97
CA PRO A 651 0.25 -20.10 -10.62
C PRO A 651 0.65 -20.09 -9.14
N TYR A 652 0.00 -20.94 -8.34
CA TYR A 652 0.42 -21.27 -6.98
C TYR A 652 1.42 -22.43 -7.03
N ASN A 653 2.69 -22.12 -6.81
CA ASN A 653 3.72 -23.15 -6.71
C ASN A 653 3.66 -23.78 -5.32
N ILE A 654 3.45 -25.10 -5.27
CA ILE A 654 3.62 -25.90 -4.06
C ILE A 654 5.14 -26.04 -3.84
N HIS A 655 5.83 -24.96 -3.49
CA HIS A 655 7.22 -25.09 -3.07
C HIS A 655 7.25 -25.61 -1.62
N PRO A 656 8.14 -26.57 -1.30
CA PRO A 656 8.30 -27.12 0.05
C PRO A 656 9.05 -26.15 0.99
N TYR A 657 8.75 -24.84 0.94
CA TYR A 657 9.39 -23.83 1.81
C TYR A 657 9.16 -24.11 3.30
N TYR A 658 8.12 -24.86 3.67
CA TYR A 658 7.88 -25.26 5.05
C TYR A 658 8.82 -26.34 5.55
N VAL A 659 9.32 -27.22 4.67
CA VAL A 659 10.33 -28.21 5.04
C VAL A 659 11.67 -27.52 5.30
N THR A 660 12.04 -26.55 4.46
CA THR A 660 13.23 -25.71 4.68
C THR A 660 13.07 -24.75 5.85
N PHE A 661 11.89 -24.21 6.11
CA PHE A 661 11.62 -23.33 7.26
C PHE A 661 11.65 -24.10 8.58
N ILE A 662 11.03 -25.29 8.67
CA ILE A 662 11.12 -26.16 9.85
C ILE A 662 12.57 -26.60 10.04
N LEU A 663 13.29 -26.97 8.98
CA LEU A 663 14.72 -27.30 9.07
C LEU A 663 15.57 -26.11 9.51
N ALA A 664 15.25 -24.88 9.07
CA ALA A 664 15.95 -23.66 9.46
C ALA A 664 15.66 -23.27 10.91
N VAL A 665 14.39 -23.36 11.35
CA VAL A 665 13.98 -23.14 12.75
C VAL A 665 14.61 -24.21 13.65
N MET A 666 14.58 -25.48 13.25
CA MET A 666 15.25 -26.56 13.98
C MET A 666 16.78 -26.39 13.99
N GLN A 667 17.42 -25.94 12.91
CA GLN A 667 18.85 -25.62 12.89
C GLN A 667 19.18 -24.41 13.77
N HIS A 668 18.31 -23.41 13.82
CA HIS A 668 18.51 -22.24 14.66
C HIS A 668 18.35 -22.57 16.15
N ILE A 669 17.33 -23.35 16.51
CA ILE A 669 17.13 -23.90 17.87
C ILE A 669 18.32 -24.80 18.24
N LYS A 670 18.79 -25.65 17.32
CA LYS A 670 19.98 -26.50 17.52
C LYS A 670 21.27 -25.71 17.69
N ARG A 671 21.41 -24.53 17.07
CA ARG A 671 22.56 -23.62 17.28
C ARG A 671 22.49 -22.93 18.65
N GLN A 672 21.30 -22.52 19.09
CA GLN A 672 21.09 -21.93 20.42
C GLN A 672 21.39 -22.95 21.54
N TYR A 673 20.91 -24.19 21.41
CA TYR A 673 21.17 -25.27 22.37
C TYR A 673 22.60 -25.80 22.39
N LYS A 674 23.42 -25.48 21.38
CA LYS A 674 24.85 -25.85 21.35
C LYS A 674 25.75 -24.78 21.95
N SER A 675 25.19 -23.62 22.32
CA SER A 675 25.88 -22.52 23.00
C SER A 675 25.59 -22.42 24.50
N LEU A 676 24.64 -23.23 24.98
CA LEU A 676 24.48 -23.63 26.39
C LEU A 676 25.23 -24.95 26.59
#